data_AF-A0A381NKG6-F1
#
_entry.id   AF-A0A381NKG6-F1
#
_cell.length_a   1.000
_cell.length_b   1.000
_cell.length_c   1.000
_cell.angle_alpha   90.00
_cell.angle_beta   90.00
_cell.angle_gamma   90.00
#
_symmetry.space_group_name_H-M   'P 1'
#
loop_
_entity.id
_entity.type
_entity.pdbx_description
1 polymer ?
#
loop_
_entity_poly.entity_id
_entity_poly.type
_entity_poly.pdbx_seq_one_letter_code
_entity_poly.pdbx_strand_id
1 'polypeptide(L)'
;MSDERPGNLSFGSGNRLRGFQEIGLYRVNNIILVSTLYDSFILAEDGRLSEVMLTEFLDLDLHHTPRLQRVSTGAEALALARDESRYNLIITSPHVGDMSAEELAEEIVKAGLKTPVIGLAYDTRDLDSFAQASALSTVNKVFVWQGDVRILLAIVKYVEDRMNVSRDTGEMGVQAIIVIENSRRYYSSFLPVIYTELVRHTQNLLPDGMNRADKLIRIQARPKILLSTSYEEAWEFFERYQSDVLGVISDVAFPKGGVIDAEAGFEFAEQVRAFQPDVPIMLQSGSGSSDHVSRAKAANVSYVRKESPFLLNNLREFMTEGFGFGDFIFRRPDGSIVSVAKDLRQLETQLREAPAESVAFHGARNHFSRWLKARTEFDLAHFLRPRKLSDYETVEGLRDVLVQAIHDYNEQRHRGIVADFARDHFDPMRTFGRIGAGSLGGKGRGLAFANALLADERLESKFPGIRIGVPPSVILATEVFDQFLEANDLRDFAIECGDDDALAERFRSAGFPATIQQQLADLAQLMNYPLAVRSSSLLEDSPYQPFAGVYETVMLPNDEPDRVRRLLDAVKAVYLSMFRQSSKLYLNASPYRLEEEKMAVVIQKLTGVHHANRFYPDIAGVARSHNFYPIAPISAEDGIAAVALGFGATVVDGEACFRFSPAHPQQVVQFSSVDDTLRNSQRSFYALRLGQREISETDGLSTELQQMELDVAERDGSLQFVGSTFSPENDTIYDDIARQGVRLVSFAPILKHKIFPLAPLLQSLLKVGKDATGGPVEIEFACNLQSSDDQPREFAFLQLRPLALSRESSELEIGDVDREDLVCASDAVLGHGLVEHVCDLIVVNVENFDRLKTREVAEEIMRLNAVLADEDKPYILLGLGRWGSRNPHLGIPVRWDQISGARIIVEAGFEDMAITPSQGSHFFQNITASQIGYFTVNPQAGEGFIDWKWLLAQPSTTELHYVRHVRCSSPIVVKMNGQNHSGVILKPAV
;
A
#
# COMPACT_ATOMS: atom_id res chain seq x y z
N MET A 1 -7.79 -8.94 -43.08
CA MET A 1 -8.53 -9.94 -42.28
C MET A 1 -7.55 -10.90 -41.64
N SER A 2 -7.18 -10.60 -40.40
CA SER A 2 -6.75 -11.55 -39.38
C SER A 2 -7.70 -11.28 -38.22
N ASP A 3 -8.65 -12.18 -38.01
CA ASP A 3 -9.81 -12.04 -37.12
C ASP A 3 -9.43 -12.39 -35.66
N GLU A 4 -8.28 -11.91 -35.21
CA GLU A 4 -7.88 -11.98 -33.80
C GLU A 4 -8.19 -10.63 -33.15
N ARG A 5 -9.27 -10.58 -32.36
CA ARG A 5 -9.38 -9.56 -31.31
C ARG A 5 -8.12 -9.70 -30.44
N PRO A 6 -7.28 -8.66 -30.30
CA PRO A 6 -6.08 -8.78 -29.47
C PRO A 6 -6.50 -9.10 -28.04
N GLY A 7 -6.02 -10.23 -27.52
CA GLY A 7 -6.23 -10.63 -26.13
C GLY A 7 -5.72 -9.59 -25.14
N ASN A 8 -6.31 -9.59 -23.95
CA ASN A 8 -6.08 -8.69 -22.81
C ASN A 8 -4.73 -7.94 -22.82
N LEU A 9 -4.83 -6.61 -22.89
CA LEU A 9 -3.72 -5.67 -22.83
C LEU A 9 -2.96 -5.84 -21.50
N SER A 10 -1.73 -6.34 -21.56
CA SER A 10 -0.83 -6.38 -20.41
C SER A 10 0.23 -5.31 -20.58
N PHE A 11 0.08 -4.16 -19.91
CA PHE A 11 1.20 -3.23 -19.73
C PHE A 11 2.15 -3.86 -18.68
N GLY A 12 3.47 -3.85 -18.92
CA GLY A 12 4.43 -4.54 -18.05
C GLY A 12 4.68 -3.78 -16.74
N SER A 13 3.91 -4.05 -15.68
CA SER A 13 3.97 -3.27 -14.42
C SER A 13 5.18 -3.58 -13.53
N GLY A 14 5.70 -4.81 -13.51
CA GLY A 14 6.65 -5.23 -12.47
C GLY A 14 8.12 -4.81 -12.67
N ASN A 15 8.63 -4.74 -13.90
CA ASN A 15 10.08 -4.57 -14.11
C ASN A 15 10.55 -3.11 -14.18
N ARG A 16 9.66 -2.13 -14.39
CA ARG A 16 10.05 -0.71 -14.53
C ARG A 16 9.96 0.09 -13.24
N LEU A 17 9.03 -0.20 -12.34
CA LEU A 17 8.94 0.49 -11.02
C LEU A 17 10.21 0.31 -10.18
N ARG A 18 10.89 -0.85 -10.25
CA ARG A 18 12.23 -1.03 -9.66
C ARG A 18 13.31 -0.20 -10.36
N GLY A 19 13.20 0.02 -11.67
CA GLY A 19 14.15 0.84 -12.42
C GLY A 19 14.04 2.34 -12.13
N PHE A 20 12.83 2.85 -11.84
CA PHE A 20 12.61 4.27 -11.62
C PHE A 20 13.32 4.85 -10.38
N GLN A 21 13.65 4.02 -9.37
CA GLN A 21 14.48 4.42 -8.23
C GLN A 21 15.94 4.71 -8.61
N GLU A 22 16.35 4.32 -9.82
CA GLU A 22 17.73 4.45 -10.33
C GLU A 22 17.87 5.56 -11.38
N ILE A 23 16.90 6.49 -11.48
CA ILE A 23 16.96 7.64 -12.40
C ILE A 23 17.74 8.80 -11.77
N GLY A 24 18.65 9.40 -12.53
CA GLY A 24 19.41 10.56 -12.07
C GLY A 24 20.31 10.25 -10.88
N LEU A 25 21.04 9.13 -10.95
CA LEU A 25 22.01 8.68 -9.94
C LEU A 25 23.13 9.69 -9.71
N TYR A 26 23.60 10.35 -10.78
CA TYR A 26 24.58 11.41 -10.65
C TYR A 26 23.88 12.71 -10.24
N ARG A 27 24.23 13.23 -9.06
CA ARG A 27 23.72 14.48 -8.48
C ARG A 27 24.85 15.42 -8.13
N VAL A 28 24.71 16.68 -8.49
CA VAL A 28 25.67 17.72 -8.06
C VAL A 28 25.33 18.13 -6.64
N ASN A 29 26.20 17.82 -5.68
CA ASN A 29 25.94 18.00 -4.26
C ASN A 29 26.73 19.17 -3.68
N ASN A 30 28.02 19.30 -4.03
CA ASN A 30 28.86 20.40 -3.58
C ASN A 30 29.63 20.97 -4.77
N ILE A 31 29.56 22.29 -4.90
CA ILE A 31 30.13 23.08 -5.98
C ILE A 31 31.27 23.92 -5.42
N ILE A 32 32.44 23.87 -6.06
CA ILE A 32 33.52 24.82 -5.80
C ILE A 32 33.32 25.99 -6.77
N LEU A 33 33.07 27.18 -6.24
CA LEU A 33 33.04 28.42 -7.02
C LEU A 33 34.41 29.10 -6.91
N VAL A 34 35.17 29.06 -7.99
CA VAL A 34 36.48 29.71 -8.09
C VAL A 34 36.29 31.07 -8.72
N SER A 35 36.34 32.12 -7.91
CA SER A 35 36.08 33.47 -8.39
C SER A 35 36.80 34.53 -7.57
N THR A 36 37.02 35.69 -8.18
CA THR A 36 37.50 36.84 -7.41
C THR A 36 36.43 37.29 -6.41
N LEU A 37 36.83 38.04 -5.38
CA LEU A 37 35.89 38.64 -4.45
C LEU A 37 34.86 39.54 -5.15
N TYR A 38 35.27 40.19 -6.24
CA TYR A 38 34.42 41.09 -7.03
C TYR A 38 33.38 40.31 -7.85
N ASP A 39 33.80 39.24 -8.54
CA ASP A 39 32.88 38.41 -9.33
C ASP A 39 31.88 37.67 -8.43
N SER A 40 32.35 37.17 -7.28
CA SER A 40 31.49 36.61 -6.23
C SER A 40 30.50 37.63 -5.68
N PHE A 41 30.88 38.91 -5.62
CA PHE A 41 30.02 40.00 -5.17
C PHE A 41 28.96 40.35 -6.22
N ILE A 42 29.32 40.40 -7.51
CA ILE A 42 28.34 40.57 -8.62
C ILE A 42 27.28 39.48 -8.56
N LEU A 43 27.70 38.23 -8.42
CA LEU A 43 26.81 37.09 -8.21
C LEU A 43 25.91 37.28 -6.96
N ALA A 44 26.47 37.75 -5.84
CA ALA A 44 25.75 37.90 -4.58
C ALA A 44 24.75 39.08 -4.55
N GLU A 45 25.10 40.24 -5.10
CA GLU A 45 24.32 41.48 -4.96
C GLU A 45 23.29 41.70 -6.06
N ASP A 46 23.57 41.31 -7.31
CA ASP A 46 22.58 41.43 -8.38
C ASP A 46 21.43 40.41 -8.23
N GLY A 47 21.53 39.45 -7.30
CA GLY A 47 20.54 38.38 -7.17
C GLY A 47 20.38 37.72 -5.81
N ARG A 48 20.87 38.28 -4.70
CA ARG A 48 20.82 37.68 -3.34
C ARG A 48 21.06 36.16 -3.38
N LEU A 49 22.20 35.75 -3.93
CA LEU A 49 22.44 34.39 -4.43
C LEU A 49 22.00 33.26 -3.50
N SER A 50 22.22 33.42 -2.19
CA SER A 50 21.83 32.45 -1.17
C SER A 50 20.31 32.34 -1.05
N GLU A 51 19.60 33.48 -0.96
CA GLU A 51 18.14 33.54 -0.87
C GLU A 51 17.50 33.06 -2.17
N VAL A 52 17.97 33.48 -3.34
CA VAL A 52 17.34 33.09 -4.62
C VAL A 52 17.70 31.66 -5.03
N MET A 53 18.88 31.13 -4.69
CA MET A 53 19.11 29.69 -4.83
C MET A 53 18.23 28.88 -3.88
N LEU A 54 18.06 29.33 -2.63
CA LEU A 54 17.13 28.69 -1.71
C LEU A 54 15.71 28.75 -2.26
N THR A 55 15.22 29.93 -2.64
CA THR A 55 13.87 30.14 -3.17
C THR A 55 13.63 29.39 -4.49
N GLU A 56 14.52 29.46 -5.49
CA GLU A 56 14.31 28.74 -6.75
C GLU A 56 14.44 27.22 -6.60
N PHE A 57 15.35 26.70 -5.75
CA PHE A 57 15.40 25.24 -5.53
C PHE A 57 14.26 24.75 -4.62
N LEU A 58 13.78 25.57 -3.69
CA LEU A 58 12.63 25.25 -2.81
C LEU A 58 11.29 25.41 -3.54
N ASP A 59 11.06 26.49 -4.27
CA ASP A 59 9.83 26.75 -5.06
C ASP A 59 9.66 25.72 -6.19
N LEU A 60 10.77 25.18 -6.69
CA LEU A 60 10.78 24.12 -7.69
C LEU A 60 10.75 22.69 -7.07
N ASP A 61 10.52 22.58 -5.75
CA ASP A 61 10.48 21.31 -4.98
C ASP A 61 11.66 20.37 -5.30
N LEU A 62 12.82 20.94 -5.64
CA LEU A 62 14.02 20.17 -5.87
C LEU A 62 14.54 19.74 -4.50
N HIS A 63 14.39 18.44 -4.18
CA HIS A 63 14.73 17.83 -2.89
C HIS A 63 16.17 18.06 -2.39
N HIS A 64 17.05 18.63 -3.20
CA HIS A 64 18.44 18.88 -2.88
C HIS A 64 18.91 20.23 -3.45
N THR A 65 19.36 21.12 -2.57
CA THR A 65 20.06 22.37 -2.93
C THR A 65 21.57 22.15 -2.84
N PRO A 66 22.33 22.27 -3.95
CA PRO A 66 23.78 22.12 -3.93
C PRO A 66 24.43 23.12 -2.98
N ARG A 67 25.43 22.67 -2.21
CA ARG A 67 26.22 23.58 -1.37
C ARG A 67 27.30 24.24 -2.20
N LEU A 68 27.36 25.57 -2.14
CA LEU A 68 28.36 26.37 -2.84
C LEU A 68 29.50 26.75 -1.88
N GLN A 69 30.73 26.42 -2.23
CA GLN A 69 31.92 26.88 -1.51
C GLN A 69 32.76 27.76 -2.42
N ARG A 70 32.87 29.05 -2.07
CA ARG A 70 33.71 30.00 -2.81
C ARG A 70 35.16 29.94 -2.35
N VAL A 71 36.07 29.90 -3.31
CA VAL A 71 37.51 30.00 -3.14
C VAL A 71 38.07 31.06 -4.09
N SER A 72 39.22 31.63 -3.75
CA SER A 72 39.80 32.75 -4.52
C SER A 72 40.97 32.37 -5.42
N THR A 73 41.43 31.12 -5.36
CA THR A 73 42.59 30.61 -6.10
C THR A 73 42.31 29.23 -6.67
N GLY A 74 42.92 28.90 -7.81
CA GLY A 74 42.88 27.59 -8.42
C GLY A 74 43.60 26.52 -7.59
N ALA A 75 44.70 26.87 -6.91
CA ALA A 75 45.40 25.93 -6.02
C ALA A 75 44.51 25.45 -4.85
N GLU A 76 43.73 26.35 -4.26
CA GLU A 76 42.76 26.00 -3.21
C GLU A 76 41.62 25.14 -3.77
N ALA A 77 41.13 25.47 -4.97
CA ALA A 77 40.13 24.67 -5.67
C ALA A 77 40.62 23.23 -5.93
N LEU A 78 41.85 23.07 -6.41
CA LEU A 78 42.48 21.77 -6.65
C LEU A 78 42.65 20.96 -5.36
N ALA A 79 43.01 21.61 -4.25
CA ALA A 79 43.14 20.95 -2.96
C ALA A 79 41.79 20.40 -2.46
N LEU A 80 40.71 21.16 -2.63
CA LEU A 80 39.35 20.72 -2.29
C LEU A 80 38.83 19.64 -3.24
N ALA A 81 39.11 19.76 -4.54
CA ALA A 81 38.63 18.83 -5.57
C ALA A 81 39.18 17.40 -5.42
N ARG A 82 40.28 17.21 -4.67
CA ARG A 82 40.84 15.88 -4.36
C ARG A 82 39.89 15.00 -3.54
N ASP A 83 38.93 15.60 -2.83
CA ASP A 83 37.84 14.88 -2.18
C ASP A 83 36.65 14.75 -3.15
N GLU A 84 36.76 13.86 -4.14
CA GLU A 84 35.71 13.61 -5.14
C GLU A 84 34.40 13.10 -4.53
N SER A 85 34.46 12.52 -3.32
CA SER A 85 33.27 12.08 -2.58
C SER A 85 32.40 13.26 -2.14
N ARG A 86 33.01 14.45 -2.07
CA ARG A 86 32.40 15.68 -1.59
C ARG A 86 32.13 16.65 -2.74
N TYR A 87 33.15 17.08 -3.49
CA TYR A 87 32.99 18.08 -4.55
C TYR A 87 32.93 17.43 -5.92
N ASN A 88 31.85 17.69 -6.64
CA ASN A 88 31.58 17.05 -7.93
C ASN A 88 31.20 18.04 -9.03
N LEU A 89 31.41 19.34 -8.80
CA LEU A 89 31.39 20.38 -9.84
C LEU A 89 32.29 21.55 -9.46
N ILE A 90 33.05 22.07 -10.42
CA ILE A 90 33.83 23.30 -10.30
C ILE A 90 33.27 24.32 -11.28
N ILE A 91 32.93 25.51 -10.79
CA ILE A 91 32.55 26.67 -11.61
C ILE A 91 33.64 27.73 -11.42
N THR A 92 34.29 28.15 -12.50
CA THR A 92 35.43 29.07 -12.44
C THR A 92 35.23 30.31 -13.31
N SER A 93 35.70 31.45 -12.80
CA SER A 93 35.86 32.68 -13.59
C SER A 93 37.09 32.53 -14.52
N PRO A 94 37.20 33.29 -15.63
CA PRO A 94 38.29 33.11 -16.59
C PRO A 94 39.69 33.29 -16.01
N HIS A 95 39.85 34.24 -15.08
CA HIS A 95 41.11 34.55 -14.40
C HIS A 95 40.90 34.50 -12.89
N VAL A 96 41.59 33.59 -12.20
CA VAL A 96 41.42 33.38 -10.77
C VAL A 96 42.77 33.41 -10.07
N GLY A 97 43.10 34.56 -9.46
CA GLY A 97 44.20 34.75 -8.50
C GLY A 97 45.61 34.32 -8.96
N ASP A 98 45.85 33.02 -8.98
CA ASP A 98 47.10 32.31 -9.21
C ASP A 98 47.17 31.54 -10.55
N MET A 99 46.05 31.30 -11.25
CA MET A 99 46.03 30.59 -12.54
C MET A 99 44.79 30.94 -13.38
N SER A 100 44.80 30.56 -14.66
CA SER A 100 43.63 30.67 -15.54
C SER A 100 42.64 29.52 -15.32
N ALA A 101 41.40 29.67 -15.80
CA ALA A 101 40.40 28.60 -15.78
C ALA A 101 40.85 27.34 -16.56
N GLU A 102 41.66 27.53 -17.61
CA GLU A 102 42.19 26.46 -18.45
C GLU A 102 43.30 25.70 -17.72
N GLU A 103 44.22 26.43 -17.10
CA GLU A 103 45.28 25.86 -16.25
C GLU A 103 44.67 25.06 -15.10
N LEU A 104 43.62 25.59 -14.44
CA LEU A 104 42.90 24.85 -13.40
C LEU A 104 42.31 23.54 -13.95
N ALA A 105 41.65 23.58 -15.12
CA ALA A 105 41.08 22.38 -15.71
C ALA A 105 42.15 21.34 -16.08
N GLU A 106 43.29 21.77 -16.62
CA GLU A 106 44.43 20.90 -16.87
C GLU A 106 44.98 20.26 -15.60
N GLU A 107 45.14 21.03 -14.52
CA GLU A 107 45.66 20.51 -13.25
C GLU A 107 44.69 19.51 -12.59
N ILE A 108 43.37 19.71 -12.72
CA ILE A 108 42.34 18.75 -12.28
C ILE A 108 42.51 17.42 -13.04
N VAL A 109 42.67 17.46 -14.36
CA VAL A 109 42.88 16.26 -15.18
C VAL A 109 44.24 15.60 -14.89
N LYS A 110 45.32 16.38 -14.74
CA LYS A 110 46.65 15.86 -14.36
C LYS A 110 46.63 15.18 -13.00
N ALA A 111 45.78 15.65 -12.07
CA ALA A 111 45.56 15.02 -10.78
C ALA A 111 44.73 13.73 -10.85
N GLY A 112 44.24 13.33 -12.03
CA GLY A 112 43.43 12.14 -12.25
C GLY A 112 41.98 12.28 -11.80
N LEU A 113 41.52 13.53 -11.54
CA LEU A 113 40.18 13.81 -11.06
C LEU A 113 39.19 13.89 -12.23
N LYS A 114 37.97 13.42 -12.02
CA LYS A 114 36.88 13.41 -13.02
C LYS A 114 35.90 14.57 -12.85
N THR A 115 36.14 15.44 -11.87
CA THR A 115 35.25 16.55 -11.55
C THR A 115 35.15 17.53 -12.72
N PRO A 116 33.94 17.80 -13.24
CA PRO A 116 33.75 18.71 -14.37
C PRO A 116 34.09 20.15 -13.97
N VAL A 117 34.78 20.86 -14.88
CA VAL A 117 35.15 22.27 -14.76
C VAL A 117 34.37 23.08 -15.78
N ILE A 118 33.54 24.00 -15.28
CA ILE A 118 32.68 24.87 -16.08
C ILE A 118 33.15 26.33 -15.93
N GLY A 119 33.40 27.00 -17.06
CA GLY A 119 33.71 28.42 -17.09
C GLY A 119 32.46 29.29 -16.96
N LEU A 120 32.51 30.37 -16.19
CA LEU A 120 31.47 31.40 -16.11
C LEU A 120 32.10 32.78 -16.37
N ALA A 121 31.80 33.36 -17.52
CA ALA A 121 32.25 34.69 -17.93
C ALA A 121 31.24 35.76 -17.49
N TYR A 122 31.71 36.92 -17.01
CA TYR A 122 30.86 38.02 -16.56
C TYR A 122 30.73 39.14 -17.60
N ASP A 123 31.70 39.26 -18.50
CA ASP A 123 31.64 40.20 -19.61
C ASP A 123 32.11 39.60 -20.95
N THR A 124 32.11 40.42 -22.01
CA THR A 124 32.56 40.00 -23.35
C THR A 124 34.07 39.83 -23.48
N ARG A 125 34.88 40.47 -22.63
CA ARG A 125 36.35 40.32 -22.62
C ARG A 125 36.76 39.03 -21.91
N ASP A 126 36.02 38.65 -20.88
CA ASP A 126 36.10 37.35 -20.21
C ASP A 126 35.82 36.20 -21.20
N LEU A 127 34.84 36.38 -22.09
CA LEU A 127 34.52 35.40 -23.13
C LEU A 127 35.66 35.17 -24.13
N ASP A 128 36.35 36.24 -24.51
CA ASP A 128 37.50 36.16 -25.42
C ASP A 128 38.69 35.43 -24.77
N SER A 129 38.83 35.53 -23.45
CA SER A 129 39.84 34.77 -22.68
C SER A 129 39.62 33.26 -22.81
N PHE A 130 38.37 32.80 -22.80
CA PHE A 130 37.99 31.40 -23.06
C PHE A 130 37.96 31.02 -24.55
N ALA A 131 38.18 31.95 -25.47
CA ALA A 131 38.15 31.70 -26.92
C ALA A 131 39.55 31.48 -27.51
N GLN A 132 40.60 31.95 -26.84
CA GLN A 132 41.99 31.74 -27.26
C GLN A 132 42.49 30.30 -27.01
N ALA A 133 41.83 29.53 -26.14
CA ALA A 133 42.01 28.08 -26.07
C ALA A 133 41.29 27.34 -27.20
N SER A 134 42.03 27.07 -28.27
CA SER A 134 41.57 26.20 -29.36
C SER A 134 41.41 24.73 -28.91
N ALA A 135 40.39 24.04 -29.46
CA ALA A 135 40.20 22.59 -29.73
C ALA A 135 40.56 21.49 -28.69
N LEU A 136 41.42 21.75 -27.70
CA LEU A 136 41.89 20.86 -26.64
C LEU A 136 41.52 21.40 -25.24
N SER A 137 40.61 22.39 -25.17
CA SER A 137 40.13 23.00 -23.93
C SER A 137 39.69 21.91 -22.95
N THR A 138 40.43 21.79 -21.84
CA THR A 138 40.11 20.87 -20.75
C THR A 138 38.90 21.38 -19.94
N VAL A 139 38.49 22.63 -20.15
CA VAL A 139 37.22 23.18 -19.65
C VAL A 139 36.05 22.55 -20.40
N ASN A 140 35.11 21.94 -19.68
CA ASN A 140 34.03 21.15 -20.27
C ASN A 140 33.00 22.01 -21.02
N LYS A 141 32.65 23.18 -20.47
CA LYS A 141 31.72 24.14 -21.08
C LYS A 141 31.92 25.54 -20.48
N VAL A 142 31.54 26.57 -21.23
CA VAL A 142 31.63 27.98 -20.80
C VAL A 142 30.25 28.62 -20.84
N PHE A 143 29.85 29.35 -19.82
CA PHE A 143 28.58 30.07 -19.75
C PHE A 143 28.83 31.58 -19.56
N VAL A 144 27.80 32.37 -19.84
CA VAL A 144 27.85 33.84 -19.76
C VAL A 144 26.81 34.33 -18.77
N TRP A 145 27.26 35.02 -17.73
CA TRP A 145 26.40 35.74 -16.81
C TRP A 145 25.71 36.91 -17.53
N GLN A 146 24.38 36.97 -17.44
CA GLN A 146 23.56 38.02 -18.06
C GLN A 146 22.57 38.65 -17.06
N GLY A 147 22.89 38.58 -15.76
CA GLY A 147 22.01 39.07 -14.69
C GLY A 147 20.90 38.10 -14.27
N ASP A 148 20.97 36.83 -14.67
CA ASP A 148 20.00 35.79 -14.30
C ASP A 148 20.66 34.70 -13.45
N VAL A 149 20.37 34.69 -12.14
CA VAL A 149 20.88 33.72 -11.17
C VAL A 149 20.55 32.27 -11.51
N ARG A 150 19.48 32.02 -12.28
CA ARG A 150 19.07 30.67 -12.69
C ARG A 150 20.08 30.01 -13.63
N ILE A 151 21.07 30.76 -14.13
CA ILE A 151 22.20 30.19 -14.87
C ILE A 151 22.97 29.15 -14.06
N LEU A 152 23.08 29.32 -12.72
CA LEU A 152 23.75 28.33 -11.88
C LEU A 152 22.95 27.04 -11.78
N LEU A 153 21.62 27.12 -11.67
CA LEU A 153 20.73 25.97 -11.79
C LEU A 153 20.88 25.30 -13.16
N ALA A 154 20.91 26.09 -14.24
CA ALA A 154 21.09 25.58 -15.60
C ALA A 154 22.43 24.85 -15.79
N ILE A 155 23.52 25.36 -15.23
CA ILE A 155 24.84 24.71 -15.24
C ILE A 155 24.78 23.37 -14.51
N VAL A 156 24.21 23.35 -13.30
CA VAL A 156 24.05 22.12 -12.51
C VAL A 156 23.25 21.08 -13.30
N LYS A 157 22.11 21.47 -13.85
CA LYS A 157 21.22 20.56 -14.58
C LYS A 157 21.83 20.10 -15.91
N TYR A 158 22.59 20.95 -16.59
CA TYR A 158 23.36 20.57 -17.77
C TYR A 158 24.36 19.45 -17.46
N VAL A 159 25.10 19.58 -16.36
CA VAL A 159 26.08 18.56 -15.94
C VAL A 159 25.36 17.27 -15.53
N GLU A 160 24.29 17.36 -14.73
CA GLU A 160 23.49 16.19 -14.35
C GLU A 160 22.91 15.46 -15.57
N ASP A 161 22.34 16.18 -16.53
CA ASP A 161 21.73 15.59 -17.72
C ASP A 161 22.79 14.89 -18.58
N ARG A 162 23.97 15.52 -18.79
CA ARG A 162 25.08 14.92 -19.54
C ARG A 162 25.63 13.65 -18.89
N MET A 163 25.72 13.61 -17.55
CA MET A 163 26.25 12.45 -16.84
C MET A 163 25.25 11.29 -16.78
N ASN A 164 23.94 11.59 -16.80
CA ASN A 164 22.90 10.57 -16.65
C ASN A 164 22.29 10.10 -18.00
N VAL A 165 22.42 10.85 -19.10
CA VAL A 165 21.71 10.59 -20.38
C VAL A 165 21.82 9.15 -20.90
N SER A 166 23.00 8.52 -20.80
CA SER A 166 23.19 7.15 -21.30
C SER A 166 22.28 6.14 -20.63
N ARG A 167 22.09 6.28 -19.31
CA ARG A 167 21.21 5.41 -18.52
C ARG A 167 19.77 5.90 -18.59
N ASP A 168 19.54 7.15 -18.21
CA ASP A 168 18.19 7.70 -18.07
C ASP A 168 17.44 7.67 -19.42
N THR A 169 18.06 8.12 -20.50
CA THR A 169 17.41 8.09 -21.83
C THR A 169 17.64 6.77 -22.53
N GLY A 170 18.89 6.27 -22.55
CA GLY A 170 19.24 5.07 -23.33
C GLY A 170 18.73 3.74 -22.78
N GLU A 171 18.68 3.57 -21.46
CA GLU A 171 18.24 2.33 -20.81
C GLU A 171 16.82 2.46 -20.25
N MET A 172 16.44 3.64 -19.75
CA MET A 172 15.21 3.85 -18.98
C MET A 172 14.10 4.59 -19.75
N GLY A 173 14.38 5.11 -20.95
CA GLY A 173 13.40 5.77 -21.81
C GLY A 173 12.98 7.19 -21.38
N VAL A 174 13.74 7.84 -20.49
CA VAL A 174 13.51 9.26 -20.14
C VAL A 174 13.73 10.13 -21.37
N GLN A 175 12.75 10.96 -21.71
CA GLN A 175 12.78 11.72 -22.95
C GLN A 175 13.91 12.77 -22.99
N ALA A 176 14.29 13.20 -24.19
CA ALA A 176 15.33 14.21 -24.40
C ALA A 176 14.87 15.33 -25.34
N ILE A 177 15.32 16.56 -25.08
CA ILE A 177 15.18 17.70 -25.99
C ILE A 177 16.57 18.06 -26.51
N ILE A 178 16.72 18.09 -27.82
CA ILE A 178 17.99 18.48 -28.46
C ILE A 178 17.96 19.99 -28.65
N VAL A 179 18.96 20.67 -28.10
CA VAL A 179 19.14 22.12 -28.23
C VAL A 179 20.43 22.37 -29.01
N ILE A 180 20.34 22.96 -30.20
CA ILE A 180 21.49 23.25 -31.06
C ILE A 180 21.73 24.76 -31.06
N GLU A 181 22.77 25.20 -30.36
CA GLU A 181 23.15 26.60 -30.25
C GLU A 181 24.64 26.70 -29.98
N ASN A 182 25.39 27.30 -30.90
CA ASN A 182 26.83 27.49 -30.81
C ASN A 182 27.23 28.80 -30.12
N SER A 183 26.33 29.78 -30.03
CA SER A 183 26.59 31.04 -29.34
C SER A 183 26.50 30.89 -27.83
N ARG A 184 27.63 31.14 -27.17
CA ARG A 184 27.75 31.15 -25.69
C ARG A 184 26.71 32.03 -25.02
N ARG A 185 26.40 33.18 -25.63
CA ARG A 185 25.40 34.12 -25.13
C ARG A 185 23.98 33.53 -25.20
N TYR A 186 23.59 32.92 -26.32
CA TYR A 186 22.22 32.46 -26.50
C TYR A 186 21.90 31.22 -25.67
N TYR A 187 22.75 30.19 -25.64
CA TYR A 187 22.43 29.03 -24.79
C TYR A 187 22.46 29.37 -23.30
N SER A 188 23.29 30.34 -22.88
CA SER A 188 23.28 30.83 -21.49
C SER A 188 21.99 31.59 -21.15
N SER A 189 21.25 32.08 -22.15
CA SER A 189 19.92 32.69 -21.95
C SER A 189 18.77 31.69 -22.12
N PHE A 190 18.93 30.67 -22.97
CA PHE A 190 17.89 29.69 -23.25
C PHE A 190 17.78 28.63 -22.16
N LEU A 191 18.90 28.07 -21.70
CA LEU A 191 18.89 26.97 -20.74
C LEU A 191 18.18 27.31 -19.43
N PRO A 192 18.37 28.49 -18.81
CA PRO A 192 17.59 28.87 -17.62
C PRO A 192 16.08 28.81 -17.86
N VAL A 193 15.61 29.33 -19.00
CA VAL A 193 14.20 29.33 -19.38
C VAL A 193 13.71 27.89 -19.61
N ILE A 194 14.45 27.10 -20.38
CA ILE A 194 14.09 25.71 -20.71
C ILE A 194 14.00 24.87 -19.43
N TYR A 195 14.99 24.95 -18.54
CA TYR A 195 14.98 24.20 -17.29
C TYR A 195 13.85 24.63 -16.36
N THR A 196 13.58 25.94 -16.27
CA THR A 196 12.46 26.45 -15.45
C THR A 196 11.12 25.90 -15.94
N GLU A 197 10.87 25.94 -17.25
CA GLU A 197 9.61 25.42 -17.80
C GLU A 197 9.49 23.90 -17.66
N LEU A 198 10.60 23.16 -17.80
CA LEU A 198 10.59 21.72 -17.56
C LEU A 198 10.22 21.36 -16.13
N VAL A 199 10.84 22.03 -15.15
CA VAL A 199 10.57 21.73 -13.74
C VAL A 199 9.14 22.12 -13.36
N ARG A 200 8.68 23.31 -13.78
CA ARG A 200 7.29 23.75 -13.57
C ARG A 200 6.29 22.78 -14.20
N HIS A 201 6.55 22.33 -15.42
CA HIS A 201 5.72 21.34 -16.07
C HIS A 201 5.66 20.06 -15.24
N THR A 202 6.81 19.51 -14.84
CA THR A 202 6.82 18.28 -14.05
C THR A 202 6.05 18.43 -12.75
N GLN A 203 6.14 19.57 -12.05
CA GLN A 203 5.34 19.85 -10.86
C GLN A 203 3.84 19.88 -11.15
N ASN A 204 3.40 20.59 -12.20
CA ASN A 204 1.99 20.71 -12.58
C ASN A 204 1.34 19.37 -12.96
N LEU A 205 2.15 18.37 -13.34
CA LEU A 205 1.67 17.04 -13.69
C LEU A 205 1.50 16.10 -12.50
N LEU A 206 2.01 16.46 -11.32
CA LEU A 206 1.90 15.63 -10.14
C LEU A 206 0.51 15.83 -9.53
N PRO A 207 -0.34 14.80 -9.48
CA PRO A 207 -1.62 14.90 -8.79
C PRO A 207 -1.37 15.17 -7.31
N ASP A 208 -2.20 16.02 -6.69
CA ASP A 208 -2.12 16.28 -5.24
C ASP A 208 -2.21 14.99 -4.41
N GLY A 209 -2.89 13.96 -4.94
CA GLY A 209 -3.09 12.65 -4.32
C GLY A 209 -1.97 11.59 -4.47
N MET A 210 -0.87 11.90 -5.16
CA MET A 210 0.23 10.93 -5.40
C MET A 210 1.18 10.85 -4.20
N ASN A 211 1.63 9.62 -3.84
CA ASN A 211 2.61 9.41 -2.78
C ASN A 211 3.91 10.18 -3.06
N ARG A 212 4.54 10.73 -2.01
CA ARG A 212 5.75 11.55 -2.07
C ARG A 212 6.92 10.86 -2.78
N ALA A 213 7.07 9.54 -2.62
CA ALA A 213 8.09 8.75 -3.29
C ALA A 213 7.89 8.68 -4.83
N ASP A 214 6.64 8.56 -5.27
CA ASP A 214 6.32 8.53 -6.71
C ASP A 214 6.41 9.92 -7.34
N LYS A 215 6.03 10.96 -6.58
CA LYS A 215 6.25 12.36 -6.95
C LYS A 215 7.73 12.64 -7.21
N LEU A 216 8.58 12.21 -6.27
CA LEU A 216 10.04 12.25 -6.36
C LEU A 216 10.58 11.63 -7.64
N ILE A 217 10.20 10.39 -7.92
CA ILE A 217 10.60 9.66 -9.12
C ILE A 217 10.22 10.41 -10.40
N ARG A 218 9.00 10.93 -10.47
CA ARG A 218 8.51 11.66 -11.66
C ARG A 218 9.25 12.98 -11.89
N ILE A 219 9.61 13.69 -10.82
CA ILE A 219 10.50 14.88 -10.89
C ILE A 219 11.85 14.52 -11.50
N GLN A 220 12.40 13.35 -11.14
CA GLN A 220 13.68 12.88 -11.65
C GLN A 220 13.60 12.42 -13.12
N ALA A 221 12.45 11.88 -13.53
CA ALA A 221 12.13 11.48 -14.90
C ALA A 221 11.79 12.65 -15.84
N ARG A 222 12.11 13.91 -15.46
CA ARG A 222 11.99 15.06 -16.37
C ARG A 222 12.78 14.83 -17.67
N PRO A 223 12.33 15.38 -18.82
CA PRO A 223 13.11 15.37 -20.04
C PRO A 223 14.53 15.95 -19.85
N LYS A 224 15.54 15.28 -20.43
CA LYS A 224 16.94 15.72 -20.40
C LYS A 224 17.21 16.74 -21.51
N ILE A 225 18.04 17.73 -21.24
CA ILE A 225 18.46 18.69 -22.27
C ILE A 225 19.82 18.32 -22.85
N LEU A 226 19.85 18.06 -24.16
CA LEU A 226 21.05 17.72 -24.91
C LEU A 226 21.51 18.94 -25.71
N LEU A 227 22.23 19.84 -25.03
CA LEU A 227 22.85 20.99 -25.68
C LEU A 227 24.01 20.53 -26.57
N SER A 228 23.91 20.85 -27.85
CA SER A 228 24.89 20.56 -28.91
C SER A 228 25.35 21.84 -29.58
N THR A 229 26.61 21.86 -30.04
CA THR A 229 27.22 23.05 -30.68
C THR A 229 27.61 22.85 -32.14
N SER A 230 27.40 21.65 -32.67
CA SER A 230 27.71 21.26 -34.05
C SER A 230 26.69 20.26 -34.57
N TYR A 231 26.59 20.13 -35.89
CA TYR A 231 25.72 19.14 -36.54
C TYR A 231 26.03 17.72 -36.10
N GLU A 232 27.30 17.37 -36.02
CA GLU A 232 27.76 16.01 -35.74
C GLU A 232 27.35 15.57 -34.33
N GLU A 233 27.61 16.40 -33.32
CA GLU A 233 27.17 16.16 -31.93
C GLU A 233 25.63 16.03 -31.83
N ALA A 234 24.88 16.92 -32.49
CA ALA A 234 23.42 16.88 -32.46
C ALA A 234 22.87 15.62 -33.15
N TRP A 235 23.50 15.19 -34.25
CA TRP A 235 23.10 14.00 -34.99
C TRP A 235 23.43 12.72 -34.23
N GLU A 236 24.58 12.64 -33.57
CA GLU A 236 24.93 11.52 -32.68
C GLU A 236 23.88 11.33 -31.58
N PHE A 237 23.45 12.43 -30.95
CA PHE A 237 22.38 12.37 -29.96
C PHE A 237 21.04 11.92 -30.55
N PHE A 238 20.67 12.44 -31.72
CA PHE A 238 19.43 12.04 -32.37
C PHE A 238 19.42 10.57 -32.77
N GLU A 239 20.51 10.06 -33.37
CA GLU A 239 20.63 8.67 -33.80
C GLU A 239 20.59 7.72 -32.59
N ARG A 240 21.32 8.04 -31.52
CA ARG A 240 21.39 7.20 -30.32
C ARG A 240 20.09 7.14 -29.53
N TYR A 241 19.34 8.24 -29.48
CA TYR A 241 18.14 8.37 -28.64
C TYR A 241 16.86 8.59 -29.44
N GLN A 242 16.85 8.18 -30.71
CA GLN A 242 15.81 8.48 -31.69
C GLN A 242 14.39 8.30 -31.13
N SER A 243 14.10 7.17 -30.47
CA SER A 243 12.77 6.84 -29.92
C SER A 243 12.25 7.82 -28.85
N ASP A 244 13.16 8.50 -28.17
CA ASP A 244 12.97 9.25 -26.92
C ASP A 244 13.21 10.75 -27.09
N VAL A 245 13.48 11.21 -28.31
CA VAL A 245 13.51 12.64 -28.62
C VAL A 245 12.09 13.22 -28.56
N LEU A 246 11.88 14.14 -27.61
CA LEU A 246 10.64 14.88 -27.43
C LEU A 246 10.52 16.05 -28.40
N GLY A 247 11.65 16.65 -28.80
CA GLY A 247 11.67 17.85 -29.64
C GLY A 247 13.06 18.41 -29.90
N VAL A 248 13.13 19.35 -30.84
CA VAL A 248 14.37 20.01 -31.27
C VAL A 248 14.20 21.53 -31.25
N ILE A 249 15.17 22.23 -30.65
CA ILE A 249 15.30 23.70 -30.73
C ILE A 249 16.67 23.97 -31.35
N SER A 250 16.73 24.60 -32.52
CA SER A 250 17.99 24.73 -33.27
C SER A 250 18.19 26.12 -33.86
N ASP A 251 19.41 26.64 -33.80
CA ASP A 251 19.85 27.69 -34.71
C ASP A 251 19.74 27.22 -36.17
N VAL A 252 19.57 28.15 -37.09
CA VAL A 252 19.59 27.89 -38.53
C VAL A 252 21.05 27.77 -39.01
N ALA A 253 21.94 28.63 -38.51
CA ALA A 253 23.33 28.69 -38.95
C ALA A 253 24.30 28.25 -37.85
N PHE A 254 24.92 27.08 -37.99
CA PHE A 254 25.85 26.54 -36.99
C PHE A 254 26.92 25.63 -37.65
N PRO A 255 27.98 25.24 -36.91
CA PRO A 255 29.06 24.44 -37.47
C PRO A 255 28.59 23.06 -38.00
N LYS A 256 28.96 22.77 -39.24
CA LYS A 256 28.84 21.45 -39.89
C LYS A 256 30.16 21.17 -40.62
N GLY A 257 30.78 20.03 -40.34
CA GLY A 257 32.15 19.75 -40.79
C GLY A 257 33.18 20.77 -40.29
N GLY A 258 32.93 21.40 -39.13
CA GLY A 258 33.80 22.42 -38.53
C GLY A 258 33.67 23.83 -39.13
N VAL A 259 32.79 24.06 -40.10
CA VAL A 259 32.55 25.37 -40.74
C VAL A 259 31.11 25.80 -40.51
N ILE A 260 30.86 27.10 -40.28
CA ILE A 260 29.49 27.62 -40.16
C ILE A 260 28.77 27.42 -41.49
N ASP A 261 27.74 26.60 -41.47
CA ASP A 261 26.83 26.38 -42.59
C ASP A 261 25.53 27.13 -42.29
N ALA A 262 25.10 28.00 -43.21
CA ALA A 262 23.92 28.83 -43.06
C ALA A 262 22.60 28.03 -43.16
N GLU A 263 22.68 26.78 -43.61
CA GLU A 263 21.53 25.91 -43.89
C GLU A 263 21.42 24.71 -42.94
N ALA A 264 22.42 24.53 -42.06
CA ALA A 264 22.55 23.35 -41.21
C ALA A 264 21.27 23.03 -40.40
N GLY A 265 20.57 24.04 -39.88
CA GLY A 265 19.35 23.85 -39.11
C GLY A 265 18.15 23.39 -39.94
N PHE A 266 18.02 23.88 -41.18
CA PHE A 266 16.97 23.41 -42.07
C PHE A 266 17.23 21.96 -42.51
N GLU A 267 18.47 21.64 -42.86
CA GLU A 267 18.85 20.27 -43.23
C GLU A 267 18.67 19.29 -42.07
N PHE A 268 19.07 19.68 -40.85
CA PHE A 268 18.86 18.87 -39.66
C PHE A 268 17.37 18.61 -39.42
N ALA A 269 16.54 19.66 -39.53
CA ALA A 269 15.10 19.55 -39.35
C ALA A 269 14.44 18.64 -40.41
N GLU A 270 14.87 18.71 -41.66
CA GLU A 270 14.41 17.82 -42.74
C GLU A 270 14.77 16.37 -42.47
N GLN A 271 16.02 16.09 -42.05
CA GLN A 271 16.45 14.74 -41.72
C GLN A 271 15.69 14.17 -40.52
N VAL A 272 15.57 14.94 -39.42
CA VAL A 272 14.77 14.53 -38.25
C VAL A 272 13.34 14.20 -38.66
N ARG A 273 12.70 15.02 -39.51
CA ARG A 273 11.34 14.76 -39.99
C ARG A 273 11.22 13.54 -40.90
N ALA A 274 12.26 13.20 -41.67
CA ALA A 274 12.27 11.99 -42.50
C ALA A 274 12.20 10.72 -41.64
N PHE A 275 12.86 10.73 -40.48
CA PHE A 275 12.83 9.63 -39.51
C PHE A 275 11.64 9.68 -38.55
N GLN A 276 11.26 10.87 -38.10
CA GLN A 276 10.15 11.13 -37.18
C GLN A 276 9.34 12.36 -37.60
N PRO A 277 8.28 12.16 -38.41
CA PRO A 277 7.49 13.26 -38.98
C PRO A 277 6.81 14.17 -37.95
N ASP A 278 6.60 13.66 -36.74
CA ASP A 278 5.82 14.25 -35.65
C ASP A 278 6.65 14.98 -34.60
N VAL A 279 7.99 14.96 -34.69
CA VAL A 279 8.85 15.67 -33.74
C VAL A 279 8.66 17.19 -33.89
N PRO A 280 8.31 17.92 -32.81
CA PRO A 280 8.22 19.37 -32.82
C PRO A 280 9.60 20.00 -32.95
N ILE A 281 9.74 20.94 -33.89
CA ILE A 281 10.99 21.65 -34.18
C ILE A 281 10.74 23.15 -34.12
N MET A 282 11.64 23.87 -33.43
CA MET A 282 11.72 25.32 -33.45
C MET A 282 13.09 25.73 -34.00
N LEU A 283 13.06 26.48 -35.10
CA LEU A 283 14.23 27.10 -35.69
C LEU A 283 14.34 28.55 -35.23
N GLN A 284 15.57 29.00 -35.06
CA GLN A 284 15.86 30.38 -34.70
C GLN A 284 17.03 30.90 -35.51
N SER A 285 17.03 32.20 -35.81
CA SER A 285 18.07 32.80 -36.67
C SER A 285 18.32 34.26 -36.34
N GLY A 286 19.58 34.67 -36.47
CA GLY A 286 20.00 36.08 -36.38
C GLY A 286 19.73 36.89 -37.64
N SER A 287 19.71 36.28 -38.83
CA SER A 287 19.74 37.03 -40.09
C SER A 287 18.40 37.59 -40.57
N GLY A 288 17.28 37.28 -39.89
CA GLY A 288 15.96 37.88 -40.15
C GLY A 288 15.43 37.74 -41.60
N SER A 289 16.09 36.94 -42.44
CA SER A 289 15.85 36.87 -43.88
C SER A 289 14.41 36.46 -44.19
N SER A 290 13.77 37.14 -45.14
CA SER A 290 12.43 36.78 -45.65
C SER A 290 12.40 35.37 -46.23
N ASP A 291 13.55 34.86 -46.68
CA ASP A 291 13.71 33.49 -47.17
C ASP A 291 13.55 32.46 -46.04
N HIS A 292 14.23 32.65 -44.91
CA HIS A 292 14.15 31.73 -43.76
C HIS A 292 12.72 31.61 -43.22
N VAL A 293 11.99 32.74 -43.12
CA VAL A 293 10.59 32.75 -42.68
C VAL A 293 9.71 31.96 -43.66
N SER A 294 9.91 32.15 -44.96
CA SER A 294 9.13 31.48 -46.01
C SER A 294 9.40 29.98 -46.02
N ARG A 295 10.65 29.56 -45.85
CA ARG A 295 11.07 28.15 -45.80
C ARG A 295 10.60 27.46 -44.53
N ALA A 296 10.70 28.10 -43.36
CA ALA A 296 10.14 27.54 -42.13
C ALA A 296 8.62 27.34 -42.24
N LYS A 297 7.90 28.27 -42.87
CA LYS A 297 6.47 28.13 -43.16
C LYS A 297 6.18 26.98 -44.12
N ALA A 298 6.99 26.82 -45.17
CA ALA A 298 6.85 25.71 -46.13
C ALA A 298 7.14 24.35 -45.47
N ALA A 299 8.11 24.28 -44.55
CA ALA A 299 8.45 23.09 -43.78
C ALA A 299 7.52 22.85 -42.56
N ASN A 300 6.56 23.76 -42.32
CA ASN A 300 5.68 23.75 -41.14
C ASN A 300 6.44 23.64 -39.81
N VAL A 301 7.52 24.42 -39.67
CA VAL A 301 8.41 24.47 -38.49
C VAL A 301 8.23 25.83 -37.80
N SER A 302 8.24 25.83 -36.46
CA SER A 302 8.17 27.09 -35.70
C SER A 302 9.45 27.90 -35.94
N TYR A 303 9.33 29.22 -36.13
CA TYR A 303 10.48 30.08 -36.43
C TYR A 303 10.47 31.34 -35.59
N VAL A 304 11.61 31.65 -34.94
CA VAL A 304 11.77 32.85 -34.11
C VAL A 304 13.06 33.60 -34.49
N ARG A 305 12.98 34.94 -34.50
CA ARG A 305 14.16 35.79 -34.74
C ARG A 305 14.93 36.01 -33.45
N LYS A 306 16.25 35.80 -33.45
CA LYS A 306 17.15 36.01 -32.31
C LYS A 306 17.16 37.46 -31.79
N GLU A 307 16.84 38.42 -32.65
CA GLU A 307 16.78 39.84 -32.33
C GLU A 307 15.39 40.29 -31.83
N SER A 308 14.42 39.37 -31.76
CA SER A 308 13.08 39.68 -31.25
C SER A 308 13.13 40.08 -29.78
N PRO A 309 12.46 41.18 -29.36
CA PRO A 309 12.32 41.51 -27.94
C PRO A 309 11.51 40.45 -27.17
N PHE A 310 10.82 39.54 -27.86
CA PHE A 310 10.01 38.47 -27.28
C PHE A 310 10.63 37.06 -27.43
N LEU A 311 11.91 36.94 -27.80
CA LEU A 311 12.57 35.65 -28.08
C LEU A 311 12.33 34.60 -26.99
N LEU A 312 12.58 34.94 -25.73
CA LEU A 312 12.43 34.02 -24.60
C LEU A 312 10.97 33.70 -24.28
N ASN A 313 10.02 34.59 -24.59
CA ASN A 313 8.59 34.29 -24.43
C ASN A 313 8.11 33.33 -25.51
N ASN A 314 8.51 33.55 -26.77
CA ASN A 314 8.18 32.66 -27.87
C ASN A 314 8.77 31.26 -27.67
N LEU A 315 9.96 31.16 -27.07
CA LEU A 315 10.55 29.88 -26.66
C LEU A 315 9.67 29.16 -25.62
N ARG A 316 9.17 29.88 -24.62
CA ARG A 316 8.25 29.32 -23.61
C ARG A 316 6.95 28.84 -24.23
N GLU A 317 6.32 29.66 -25.07
CA GLU A 317 5.10 29.29 -25.80
C GLU A 317 5.29 28.03 -26.64
N PHE A 318 6.42 27.93 -27.37
CA PHE A 318 6.76 26.73 -28.13
C PHE A 318 6.95 25.51 -27.22
N MET A 319 7.59 25.63 -26.07
CA MET A 319 7.73 24.51 -25.13
C MET A 319 6.36 24.05 -24.60
N THR A 320 5.48 24.98 -24.26
CA THR A 320 4.13 24.67 -23.77
C THR A 320 3.29 23.96 -24.83
N GLU A 321 3.20 24.51 -26.04
CA GLU A 321 2.32 24.00 -27.10
C GLU A 321 2.96 22.85 -27.90
N GLY A 322 4.25 22.98 -28.22
CA GLY A 322 4.99 22.05 -29.06
C GLY A 322 5.33 20.74 -28.37
N PHE A 323 5.80 20.79 -27.11
CA PHE A 323 6.16 19.59 -26.34
C PHE A 323 4.99 18.99 -25.55
N GLY A 324 3.84 19.68 -25.48
CA GLY A 324 2.64 19.18 -24.79
C GLY A 324 2.68 19.37 -23.27
N PHE A 325 3.37 20.41 -22.79
CA PHE A 325 3.53 20.70 -21.35
C PHE A 325 2.29 21.33 -20.69
N GLY A 326 1.19 21.49 -21.42
CA GLY A 326 -0.09 22.00 -20.89
C GLY A 326 -1.21 20.96 -20.89
N ASP A 327 -2.43 21.42 -20.64
CA ASP A 327 -3.64 20.63 -20.78
C ASP A 327 -3.81 20.11 -22.23
N PHE A 328 -4.47 18.96 -22.40
CA PHE A 328 -4.82 18.49 -23.73
C PHE A 328 -6.00 19.31 -24.25
N ILE A 329 -5.75 20.14 -25.25
CA ILE A 329 -6.80 20.95 -25.89
C ILE A 329 -7.31 20.19 -27.11
N PHE A 330 -8.55 19.69 -27.06
CA PHE A 330 -9.23 19.14 -28.23
C PHE A 330 -9.56 20.28 -29.20
N ARG A 331 -9.08 20.16 -30.44
CA ARG A 331 -9.21 21.17 -31.50
C ARG A 331 -9.75 20.54 -32.77
N ARG A 332 -10.55 21.32 -33.49
CA ARG A 332 -10.91 21.04 -34.88
C ARG A 332 -9.75 21.39 -35.83
N PRO A 333 -9.76 20.87 -37.07
CA PRO A 333 -8.76 21.23 -38.09
C PRO A 333 -8.63 22.74 -38.38
N ASP A 334 -9.67 23.52 -38.11
CA ASP A 334 -9.68 24.99 -38.25
C ASP A 334 -9.07 25.74 -37.06
N GLY A 335 -8.63 25.03 -36.01
CA GLY A 335 -8.02 25.58 -34.80
C GLY A 335 -9.00 25.90 -33.67
N SER A 336 -10.31 25.81 -33.89
CA SER A 336 -11.33 26.06 -32.86
C SER A 336 -11.26 25.03 -31.73
N ILE A 337 -11.45 25.49 -30.48
CA ILE A 337 -11.37 24.65 -29.28
C ILE A 337 -12.71 23.96 -29.05
N VAL A 338 -12.66 22.65 -28.81
CA VAL A 338 -13.82 21.81 -28.48
C VAL A 338 -13.93 21.67 -26.95
N SER A 339 -12.88 21.17 -26.31
CA SER A 339 -12.82 20.94 -24.87
C SER A 339 -11.36 20.84 -24.41
N VAL A 340 -11.16 20.75 -23.09
CA VAL A 340 -9.84 20.70 -22.45
C VAL A 340 -9.83 19.54 -21.45
N ALA A 341 -8.76 18.74 -21.47
CA ALA A 341 -8.52 17.66 -20.51
C ALA A 341 -7.21 17.89 -19.76
N LYS A 342 -7.29 17.92 -18.43
CA LYS A 342 -6.14 18.20 -17.55
C LYS A 342 -5.35 16.94 -17.19
N ASP A 343 -6.05 15.82 -17.05
CA ASP A 343 -5.53 14.53 -16.59
C ASP A 343 -6.03 13.37 -17.47
N LEU A 344 -5.55 12.14 -17.21
CA LEU A 344 -5.93 10.95 -17.99
C LEU A 344 -7.42 10.62 -17.91
N ARG A 345 -8.07 10.89 -16.78
CA ARG A 345 -9.50 10.62 -16.58
C ARG A 345 -10.35 11.58 -17.40
N GLN A 346 -10.04 12.88 -17.34
CA GLN A 346 -10.65 13.88 -18.19
C GLN A 346 -10.35 13.61 -19.66
N LEU A 347 -9.14 13.15 -20.01
CA LEU A 347 -8.83 12.76 -21.38
C LEU A 347 -9.75 11.62 -21.83
N GLU A 348 -9.94 10.58 -21.01
CA GLU A 348 -10.87 9.48 -21.30
C GLU A 348 -12.31 9.98 -21.49
N THR A 349 -12.82 10.80 -20.56
CA THR A 349 -14.19 11.33 -20.63
C THR A 349 -14.38 12.23 -21.85
N GLN A 350 -13.48 13.18 -22.06
CA GLN A 350 -13.56 14.12 -23.19
C GLN A 350 -13.39 13.43 -24.54
N LEU A 351 -12.57 12.38 -24.61
CA LEU A 351 -12.39 11.61 -25.83
C LEU A 351 -13.66 10.86 -26.26
N ARG A 352 -14.48 10.41 -25.30
CA ARG A 352 -15.81 9.80 -25.58
C ARG A 352 -16.78 10.81 -26.20
N GLU A 353 -16.68 12.09 -25.83
CA GLU A 353 -17.59 13.16 -26.26
C GLU A 353 -17.07 13.98 -27.47
N ALA A 354 -15.76 13.95 -27.75
CA ALA A 354 -15.15 14.79 -28.77
C ALA A 354 -15.64 14.46 -30.20
N PRO A 355 -15.92 15.46 -31.06
CA PRO A 355 -16.31 15.24 -32.45
C PRO A 355 -15.28 14.40 -33.23
N ALA A 356 -15.74 13.55 -34.16
CA ALA A 356 -14.88 12.66 -34.93
C ALA A 356 -13.78 13.41 -35.70
N GLU A 357 -14.08 14.57 -36.27
CA GLU A 357 -13.10 15.44 -36.94
C GLU A 357 -11.95 15.90 -36.03
N SER A 358 -12.23 16.12 -34.74
CA SER A 358 -11.21 16.46 -33.73
C SER A 358 -10.38 15.22 -33.40
N VAL A 359 -11.01 14.07 -33.14
CA VAL A 359 -10.29 12.82 -32.85
C VAL A 359 -9.36 12.44 -34.01
N ALA A 360 -9.84 12.54 -35.25
CA ALA A 360 -9.04 12.29 -36.44
C ALA A 360 -7.88 13.29 -36.60
N PHE A 361 -8.13 14.58 -36.35
CA PHE A 361 -7.11 15.62 -36.40
C PHE A 361 -5.95 15.36 -35.42
N HIS A 362 -6.27 15.02 -34.17
CA HIS A 362 -5.30 14.73 -33.12
C HIS A 362 -4.61 13.37 -33.30
N GLY A 363 -5.36 12.33 -33.70
CA GLY A 363 -4.84 11.00 -33.96
C GLY A 363 -3.85 10.95 -35.13
N ALA A 364 -4.16 11.62 -36.24
CA ALA A 364 -3.27 11.68 -37.42
C ALA A 364 -1.94 12.40 -37.16
N ARG A 365 -1.86 13.20 -36.08
CA ARG A 365 -0.68 14.01 -35.70
C ARG A 365 -0.02 13.52 -34.41
N ASN A 366 -0.38 12.34 -33.90
CA ASN A 366 0.17 11.77 -32.67
C ASN A 366 0.05 12.68 -31.44
N HIS A 367 -0.95 13.57 -31.40
CA HIS A 367 -1.09 14.51 -30.28
C HIS A 367 -1.33 13.77 -28.95
N PHE A 368 -2.08 12.67 -28.96
CA PHE A 368 -2.36 11.86 -27.77
C PHE A 368 -1.08 11.23 -27.21
N SER A 369 -0.33 10.48 -28.02
CA SER A 369 0.91 9.83 -27.57
C SER A 369 1.96 10.85 -27.11
N ARG A 370 2.06 12.01 -27.77
CA ARG A 370 2.96 13.10 -27.34
C ARG A 370 2.57 13.65 -25.96
N TRP A 371 1.29 13.94 -25.75
CA TRP A 371 0.80 14.47 -24.47
C TRP A 371 1.01 13.47 -23.31
N LEU A 372 0.89 12.18 -23.60
CA LEU A 372 1.17 11.09 -22.67
C LEU A 372 2.67 10.94 -22.36
N LYS A 373 3.55 11.04 -23.38
CA LYS A 373 5.00 11.05 -23.20
C LYS A 373 5.47 12.20 -22.31
N ALA A 374 4.93 13.39 -22.52
CA ALA A 374 5.21 14.55 -21.69
C ALA A 374 4.88 14.27 -20.21
N ARG A 375 3.87 13.42 -19.95
CA ARG A 375 3.40 13.04 -18.62
C ARG A 375 4.07 11.82 -18.01
N THR A 376 5.16 11.32 -18.60
CA THR A 376 5.86 10.10 -18.17
C THR A 376 5.02 8.81 -18.30
N GLU A 377 3.92 8.85 -19.06
CA GLU A 377 3.04 7.68 -19.30
C GLU A 377 3.55 6.87 -20.49
N PHE A 378 4.81 6.41 -20.40
CA PHE A 378 5.57 5.88 -21.54
C PHE A 378 4.96 4.63 -22.16
N ASP A 379 4.44 3.70 -21.34
CA ASP A 379 3.85 2.45 -21.83
C ASP A 379 2.59 2.70 -22.66
N LEU A 380 1.70 3.54 -22.13
CA LEU A 380 0.49 3.94 -22.83
C LEU A 380 0.84 4.74 -24.09
N ALA A 381 1.80 5.66 -24.00
CA ALA A 381 2.22 6.45 -25.16
C ALA A 381 2.87 5.60 -26.27
N HIS A 382 3.73 4.64 -25.91
CA HIS A 382 4.37 3.73 -26.86
C HIS A 382 3.34 2.80 -27.49
N PHE A 383 2.39 2.28 -26.70
CA PHE A 383 1.29 1.47 -27.21
C PHE A 383 0.42 2.21 -28.24
N LEU A 384 0.17 3.50 -28.01
CA LEU A 384 -0.65 4.33 -28.90
C LEU A 384 0.12 4.90 -30.11
N ARG A 385 1.46 4.97 -30.07
CA ARG A 385 2.30 5.56 -31.13
C ARG A 385 2.26 4.84 -32.50
N PRO A 386 2.29 3.50 -32.61
CA PRO A 386 2.33 2.82 -33.90
C PRO A 386 0.99 2.81 -34.66
N ARG A 387 -0.10 3.35 -34.09
CA ARG A 387 -1.44 3.19 -34.64
C ARG A 387 -1.91 4.47 -35.33
N LYS A 388 -1.79 4.52 -36.65
CA LYS A 388 -2.23 5.64 -37.49
C LYS A 388 -3.71 5.50 -37.83
N LEU A 389 -4.36 6.60 -38.22
CA LEU A 389 -5.74 6.58 -38.73
C LEU A 389 -5.93 5.59 -39.90
N SER A 390 -4.85 5.29 -40.64
CA SER A 390 -4.80 4.30 -41.73
C SER A 390 -4.95 2.85 -41.28
N ASP A 391 -4.75 2.56 -39.99
CA ASP A 391 -4.76 1.20 -39.45
C ASP A 391 -6.17 0.80 -38.96
N TYR A 392 -7.15 1.71 -39.10
CA TYR A 392 -8.53 1.54 -38.66
C TYR A 392 -9.51 1.85 -39.80
N GLU A 393 -10.59 1.06 -39.87
CA GLU A 393 -11.63 1.26 -40.89
C GLU A 393 -12.44 2.55 -40.66
N THR A 394 -12.54 3.03 -39.41
CA THR A 394 -13.29 4.24 -39.04
C THR A 394 -12.63 5.00 -37.89
N VAL A 395 -12.92 6.30 -37.80
CA VAL A 395 -12.48 7.17 -36.68
C VAL A 395 -13.06 6.69 -35.34
N GLU A 396 -14.26 6.11 -35.36
CA GLU A 396 -14.90 5.53 -34.17
C GLU A 396 -14.14 4.32 -33.63
N GLY A 397 -13.63 3.45 -34.51
CA GLY A 397 -12.76 2.34 -34.10
C GLY A 397 -11.46 2.82 -33.42
N LEU A 398 -10.87 3.93 -33.90
CA LEU A 398 -9.73 4.55 -33.22
C LEU A 398 -10.13 5.11 -31.84
N ARG A 399 -11.30 5.78 -31.74
CA ARG A 399 -11.82 6.32 -30.46
C ARG A 399 -11.98 5.21 -29.43
N ASP A 400 -12.67 4.12 -29.77
CA ASP A 400 -12.93 3.01 -28.84
C ASP A 400 -11.64 2.39 -28.32
N VAL A 401 -10.66 2.20 -29.20
CA VAL A 401 -9.35 1.66 -28.81
C VAL A 401 -8.57 2.61 -27.92
N LEU A 402 -8.57 3.92 -28.21
CA LEU A 402 -7.92 4.92 -27.36
C LEU A 402 -8.57 4.97 -25.97
N VAL A 403 -9.91 5.01 -25.93
CA VAL A 403 -10.69 5.02 -24.69
C VAL A 403 -10.41 3.75 -23.88
N GLN A 404 -10.45 2.57 -24.51
CA GLN A 404 -10.19 1.31 -23.82
C GLN A 404 -8.74 1.23 -23.31
N ALA A 405 -7.76 1.67 -24.10
CA ALA A 405 -6.36 1.66 -23.69
C ALA A 405 -6.10 2.60 -22.51
N ILE A 406 -6.69 3.80 -22.52
CA ILE A 406 -6.60 4.74 -21.38
C ILE A 406 -7.32 4.16 -20.17
N HIS A 407 -8.49 3.54 -20.36
CA HIS A 407 -9.26 2.89 -19.30
C HIS A 407 -8.48 1.75 -18.63
N ASP A 408 -7.96 0.81 -19.43
CA ASP A 408 -7.18 -0.34 -18.94
C ASP A 408 -5.89 0.10 -18.26
N TYR A 409 -5.24 1.15 -18.79
CA TYR A 409 -4.05 1.72 -18.18
C TYR A 409 -4.35 2.40 -16.84
N ASN A 410 -5.46 3.15 -16.74
CA ASN A 410 -5.94 3.73 -15.50
C ASN A 410 -6.29 2.63 -14.47
N GLU A 411 -6.95 1.57 -14.89
CA GLU A 411 -7.26 0.41 -14.03
C GLU A 411 -5.99 -0.24 -13.49
N GLN A 412 -5.01 -0.48 -14.36
CA GLN A 412 -3.76 -1.12 -13.95
C GLN A 412 -2.91 -0.22 -13.04
N ARG A 413 -2.94 1.09 -13.26
CA ARG A 413 -2.18 2.06 -12.47
C ARG A 413 -2.71 2.22 -11.04
N HIS A 414 -4.02 2.21 -10.86
CA HIS A 414 -4.61 2.40 -9.52
C HIS A 414 -4.65 1.10 -8.71
N ARG A 415 -4.49 -0.07 -9.36
CA ARG A 415 -4.32 -1.34 -8.66
C ARG A 415 -2.98 -1.35 -7.92
N GLY A 416 -3.03 -1.60 -6.61
CA GLY A 416 -1.84 -1.77 -5.77
C GLY A 416 -1.19 -0.51 -5.20
N ILE A 417 -1.67 0.70 -5.53
CA ILE A 417 -1.16 1.96 -4.97
C ILE A 417 -2.08 2.47 -3.86
N VAL A 418 -1.48 2.96 -2.75
CA VAL A 418 -2.20 3.72 -1.71
C VAL A 418 -2.17 5.20 -2.08
N ALA A 419 -3.29 5.75 -2.53
CA ALA A 419 -3.39 7.16 -2.92
C ALA A 419 -3.81 8.06 -1.74
N ASP A 420 -3.34 9.30 -1.71
CA ASP A 420 -3.88 10.31 -0.81
C ASP A 420 -5.32 10.69 -1.25
N PHE A 421 -6.25 10.70 -0.31
CA PHE A 421 -7.66 10.95 -0.60
C PHE A 421 -7.89 12.41 -1.03
N ALA A 422 -8.40 12.56 -2.25
CA ALA A 422 -8.91 13.81 -2.79
C ALA A 422 -10.26 13.56 -3.46
N ARG A 423 -11.26 14.36 -3.13
CA ARG A 423 -12.65 14.20 -3.60
C ARG A 423 -12.74 14.02 -5.12
N ASP A 424 -12.03 14.86 -5.88
CA ASP A 424 -12.11 14.88 -7.34
C ASP A 424 -11.46 13.66 -8.01
N HIS A 425 -10.57 12.97 -7.29
CA HIS A 425 -9.78 11.84 -7.80
C HIS A 425 -10.18 10.49 -7.17
N PHE A 426 -11.11 10.47 -6.22
CA PHE A 426 -11.52 9.24 -5.54
C PHE A 426 -12.58 8.47 -6.33
N ASP A 427 -12.26 7.24 -6.72
CA ASP A 427 -13.26 6.27 -7.20
C ASP A 427 -13.78 5.43 -6.01
N PRO A 428 -15.05 5.62 -5.59
CA PRO A 428 -15.63 4.91 -4.44
C PRO A 428 -15.80 3.40 -4.67
N MET A 429 -15.65 2.91 -5.89
CA MET A 429 -15.82 1.49 -6.21
C MET A 429 -14.51 0.73 -6.33
N ARG A 430 -13.37 1.42 -6.41
CA ARG A 430 -12.07 0.79 -6.73
C ARG A 430 -10.88 1.30 -5.91
N THR A 431 -10.97 2.46 -5.28
CA THR A 431 -9.80 3.12 -4.68
C THR A 431 -9.42 2.53 -3.32
N PHE A 432 -8.12 2.34 -3.11
CA PHE A 432 -7.50 2.17 -1.80
C PHE A 432 -6.76 3.46 -1.42
N GLY A 433 -7.33 4.23 -0.51
CA GLY A 433 -6.87 5.58 -0.17
C GLY A 433 -6.38 5.74 1.26
N ARG A 434 -5.76 6.89 1.55
CA ARG A 434 -5.43 7.33 2.91
C ARG A 434 -5.79 8.80 3.15
N ILE A 435 -6.11 9.15 4.39
CA ILE A 435 -6.28 10.53 4.87
C ILE A 435 -5.27 10.74 6.00
N GLY A 436 -4.52 11.86 5.93
CA GLY A 436 -3.43 12.16 6.86
C GLY A 436 -2.14 11.38 6.56
N ALA A 437 -1.07 11.76 7.24
CA ALA A 437 0.24 11.15 7.15
C ALA A 437 0.51 10.15 8.30
N GLY A 438 1.70 9.53 8.27
CA GLY A 438 2.13 8.56 9.26
C GLY A 438 1.79 7.12 8.88
N SER A 439 1.65 6.27 9.90
CA SER A 439 1.45 4.83 9.73
C SER A 439 -0.01 4.53 9.36
N LEU A 440 -0.21 3.47 8.58
CA LEU A 440 -1.53 2.93 8.24
C LEU A 440 -2.06 1.93 9.29
N GLY A 441 -1.32 1.71 10.38
CA GLY A 441 -1.61 0.63 11.33
C GLY A 441 -1.33 -0.77 10.78
N GLY A 442 -1.47 -1.80 11.60
CA GLY A 442 -1.27 -3.21 11.23
C GLY A 442 -2.18 -3.62 10.07
N LYS A 443 -3.50 -3.66 10.32
CA LYS A 443 -4.50 -4.05 9.31
C LYS A 443 -4.42 -3.23 8.04
N GLY A 444 -4.27 -1.91 8.16
CA GLY A 444 -4.17 -1.02 7.01
C GLY A 444 -2.95 -1.31 6.15
N ARG A 445 -1.78 -1.59 6.77
CA ARG A 445 -0.58 -2.05 6.04
C ARG A 445 -0.78 -3.43 5.41
N GLY A 446 -1.39 -4.37 6.13
CA GLY A 446 -1.68 -5.72 5.61
C GLY A 446 -2.59 -5.68 4.39
N LEU A 447 -3.64 -4.85 4.42
CA LEU A 447 -4.55 -4.62 3.30
C LEU A 447 -3.89 -3.89 2.13
N ALA A 448 -3.08 -2.87 2.40
CA ALA A 448 -2.32 -2.17 1.37
C ALA A 448 -1.35 -3.12 0.65
N PHE A 449 -0.67 -3.98 1.42
CA PHE A 449 0.21 -5.01 0.89
C PHE A 449 -0.56 -6.05 0.07
N ALA A 450 -1.70 -6.53 0.56
CA ALA A 450 -2.57 -7.45 -0.18
C ALA A 450 -3.06 -6.81 -1.50
N ASN A 451 -3.43 -5.53 -1.49
CA ASN A 451 -3.84 -4.81 -2.69
C ASN A 451 -2.71 -4.75 -3.74
N ALA A 452 -1.47 -4.50 -3.31
CA ALA A 452 -0.30 -4.53 -4.18
C ALA A 452 -0.01 -5.94 -4.72
N LEU A 453 -0.06 -6.95 -3.85
CA LEU A 453 0.19 -8.34 -4.20
C LEU A 453 -0.81 -8.89 -5.23
N LEU A 454 -2.09 -8.58 -5.06
CA LEU A 454 -3.15 -8.99 -5.99
C LEU A 454 -3.09 -8.22 -7.31
N ALA A 455 -2.47 -7.04 -7.36
CA ALA A 455 -2.26 -6.27 -8.59
C ALA A 455 -1.17 -6.88 -9.48
N ASP A 456 -0.10 -7.43 -8.86
CA ASP A 456 1.01 -8.06 -9.58
C ASP A 456 0.67 -9.49 -10.07
N GLU A 457 -0.18 -10.20 -9.33
CA GLU A 457 -0.56 -11.56 -9.65
C GLU A 457 -1.73 -11.63 -10.66
N ARG A 458 -1.56 -12.41 -11.72
CA ARG A 458 -2.63 -12.66 -12.72
C ARG A 458 -3.69 -13.65 -12.22
N LEU A 459 -4.20 -13.48 -11.01
CA LEU A 459 -5.19 -14.38 -10.41
C LEU A 459 -6.52 -14.40 -11.19
N GLU A 460 -6.94 -13.25 -11.73
CA GLU A 460 -8.14 -13.15 -12.58
C GLU A 460 -8.05 -14.07 -13.81
N SER A 461 -6.84 -14.30 -14.34
CA SER A 461 -6.64 -15.23 -15.47
C SER A 461 -6.76 -16.70 -15.07
N LYS A 462 -6.45 -17.04 -13.82
CA LYS A 462 -6.57 -18.40 -13.28
C LYS A 462 -8.02 -18.73 -12.88
N PHE A 463 -8.81 -17.72 -12.52
CA PHE A 463 -10.17 -17.86 -12.01
C PHE A 463 -11.15 -16.98 -12.82
N PRO A 464 -11.47 -17.36 -14.07
CA PRO A 464 -12.35 -16.56 -14.92
C PRO A 464 -13.76 -16.44 -14.32
N GLY A 465 -14.36 -15.25 -14.45
CA GLY A 465 -15.71 -14.97 -13.93
C GLY A 465 -15.78 -14.70 -12.42
N ILE A 466 -14.63 -14.59 -11.75
CA ILE A 466 -14.54 -14.23 -10.33
C ILE A 466 -13.73 -12.95 -10.21
N ARG A 467 -14.31 -11.93 -9.58
CA ARG A 467 -13.59 -10.72 -9.18
C ARG A 467 -12.87 -11.00 -7.85
N ILE A 468 -11.54 -10.93 -7.86
CA ILE A 468 -10.70 -11.15 -6.69
C ILE A 468 -10.03 -9.82 -6.35
N GLY A 469 -10.22 -9.30 -5.14
CA GLY A 469 -9.63 -8.02 -4.76
C GLY A 469 -9.87 -7.63 -3.32
N VAL A 470 -9.17 -6.58 -2.88
CA VAL A 470 -9.45 -5.90 -1.61
C VAL A 470 -10.64 -4.96 -1.81
N PRO A 471 -11.65 -4.96 -0.93
CA PRO A 471 -12.75 -4.00 -1.02
C PRO A 471 -12.25 -2.55 -0.95
N PRO A 472 -12.93 -1.59 -1.61
CA PRO A 472 -12.62 -0.18 -1.52
C PRO A 472 -12.49 0.26 -0.06
N SER A 473 -11.38 0.93 0.23
CA SER A 473 -10.99 1.25 1.61
C SER A 473 -10.28 2.60 1.66
N VAL A 474 -10.55 3.39 2.70
CA VAL A 474 -9.81 4.61 3.05
C VAL A 474 -9.28 4.49 4.46
N ILE A 475 -7.99 4.72 4.65
CA ILE A 475 -7.33 4.62 5.94
C ILE A 475 -7.08 6.01 6.51
N LEU A 476 -7.63 6.31 7.69
CA LEU A 476 -7.19 7.44 8.50
C LEU A 476 -5.86 7.07 9.14
N ALA A 477 -4.77 7.68 8.68
CA ALA A 477 -3.44 7.40 9.18
C ALA A 477 -3.23 7.94 10.61
N THR A 478 -2.19 7.47 11.29
CA THR A 478 -1.97 7.77 12.72
C THR A 478 -1.81 9.25 13.05
N GLU A 479 -1.42 10.10 12.10
CA GLU A 479 -1.39 11.56 12.33
C GLU A 479 -2.77 12.11 12.67
N VAL A 480 -3.85 11.60 12.05
CA VAL A 480 -5.23 12.04 12.34
C VAL A 480 -5.60 11.76 13.80
N PHE A 481 -5.12 10.64 14.34
CA PHE A 481 -5.31 10.28 15.74
C PHE A 481 -4.56 11.23 16.68
N ASP A 482 -3.29 11.54 16.39
CA ASP A 482 -2.51 12.50 17.17
C ASP A 482 -3.17 13.88 17.17
N GLN A 483 -3.56 14.39 15.99
CA GLN A 483 -4.25 15.67 15.85
C GLN A 483 -5.59 15.70 16.60
N PHE A 484 -6.35 14.60 16.56
CA PHE A 484 -7.62 14.50 17.29
C PHE A 484 -7.41 14.54 18.81
N LEU A 485 -6.42 13.82 19.34
CA LEU A 485 -6.14 13.84 20.78
C LEU A 485 -5.62 15.19 21.25
N GLU A 486 -4.72 15.81 20.49
CA GLU A 486 -4.12 17.11 20.81
C GLU A 486 -5.14 18.24 20.76
N ALA A 487 -5.98 18.29 19.71
CA ALA A 487 -6.98 19.34 19.56
C ALA A 487 -8.06 19.34 20.66
N ASN A 488 -8.17 18.26 21.44
CA ASN A 488 -9.19 18.06 22.47
C ASN A 488 -8.62 17.82 23.88
N ASP A 489 -7.30 17.96 24.06
CA ASP A 489 -6.59 17.67 25.32
C ASP A 489 -6.97 16.30 25.92
N LEU A 490 -7.04 15.27 25.06
CA LEU A 490 -7.52 13.94 25.44
C LEU A 490 -6.41 13.00 25.88
N ARG A 491 -5.16 13.19 25.45
CA ARG A 491 -4.08 12.19 25.62
C ARG A 491 -3.86 11.79 27.08
N ASP A 492 -3.49 12.74 27.93
CA ASP A 492 -3.19 12.48 29.35
C ASP A 492 -4.43 11.97 30.09
N PHE A 493 -5.58 12.63 29.87
CA PHE A 493 -6.85 12.24 30.46
C PHE A 493 -7.21 10.79 30.09
N ALA A 494 -7.10 10.42 28.82
CA ALA A 494 -7.52 9.10 28.34
C ALA A 494 -6.60 8.00 28.87
N ILE A 495 -5.31 8.28 29.09
CA ILE A 495 -4.36 7.35 29.71
C ILE A 495 -4.68 7.15 31.20
N GLU A 496 -4.91 8.22 31.95
CA GLU A 496 -5.11 8.17 33.41
C GLU A 496 -6.52 7.75 33.84
N CYS A 497 -7.54 7.99 33.01
CA CYS A 497 -8.93 7.75 33.38
C CYS A 497 -9.22 6.27 33.66
N GLY A 498 -9.72 5.98 34.86
CA GLY A 498 -10.16 4.65 35.30
C GLY A 498 -11.64 4.33 34.98
N ASP A 499 -12.40 5.30 34.48
CA ASP A 499 -13.85 5.23 34.28
C ASP A 499 -14.21 5.30 32.79
N ASP A 500 -14.67 4.17 32.24
CA ASP A 500 -15.02 4.04 30.83
C ASP A 500 -16.22 4.94 30.44
N ASP A 501 -17.13 5.26 31.36
CA ASP A 501 -18.29 6.12 31.06
C ASP A 501 -17.86 7.58 30.93
N ALA A 502 -17.02 8.06 31.85
CA ALA A 502 -16.42 9.38 31.79
C ALA A 502 -15.55 9.55 30.52
N LEU A 503 -14.82 8.50 30.15
CA LEU A 503 -14.04 8.46 28.92
C LEU A 503 -14.94 8.55 27.68
N ALA A 504 -16.02 7.78 27.63
CA ALA A 504 -16.97 7.79 26.52
C ALA A 504 -17.63 9.17 26.32
N GLU A 505 -18.04 9.84 27.41
CA GLU A 505 -18.63 11.18 27.36
C GLU A 505 -17.66 12.21 26.75
N ARG A 506 -16.39 12.17 27.17
CA ARG A 506 -15.39 13.13 26.68
C ARG A 506 -15.00 12.88 25.22
N PHE A 507 -14.91 11.62 24.79
CA PHE A 507 -14.69 11.30 23.37
C PHE A 507 -15.90 11.67 22.50
N ARG A 508 -17.13 11.51 23.01
CA ARG A 508 -18.35 11.89 22.28
C ARG A 508 -18.39 13.38 21.99
N SER A 509 -18.04 14.21 22.97
CA SER A 509 -18.03 15.67 22.86
C SER A 509 -16.85 16.26 22.08
N ALA A 510 -15.79 15.48 21.84
CA ALA A 510 -14.61 15.92 21.09
C ALA A 510 -14.88 16.19 19.59
N GLY A 511 -14.18 17.15 19.02
CA GLY A 511 -14.29 17.55 17.62
C GLY A 511 -13.07 17.15 16.79
N PHE A 512 -13.27 16.86 15.50
CA PHE A 512 -12.15 16.69 14.57
C PHE A 512 -11.66 18.04 14.04
N PRO A 513 -10.37 18.17 13.66
CA PRO A 513 -9.91 19.32 12.89
C PRO A 513 -10.76 19.54 11.63
N ALA A 514 -11.02 20.81 11.27
CA ALA A 514 -11.96 21.17 10.20
C ALA A 514 -11.64 20.53 8.84
N THR A 515 -10.36 20.38 8.51
CA THR A 515 -9.89 19.72 7.28
C THR A 515 -10.27 18.25 7.24
N ILE A 516 -9.99 17.51 8.32
CA ILE A 516 -10.33 16.08 8.45
C ILE A 516 -11.85 15.88 8.46
N GLN A 517 -12.57 16.75 9.17
CA GLN A 517 -14.03 16.70 9.20
C GLN A 517 -14.63 16.87 7.80
N GLN A 518 -14.10 17.79 6.99
CA GLN A 518 -14.54 17.98 5.61
C GLN A 518 -14.21 16.76 4.73
N GLN A 519 -13.01 16.18 4.85
CA GLN A 519 -12.63 14.98 4.09
C GLN A 519 -13.52 13.77 4.43
N LEU A 520 -13.85 13.58 5.71
CA LEU A 520 -14.78 12.53 6.15
C LEU A 520 -16.21 12.79 5.65
N ALA A 521 -16.65 14.06 5.61
CA ALA A 521 -17.93 14.43 5.04
C ALA A 521 -18.01 14.14 3.53
N ASP A 522 -16.95 14.45 2.78
CA ASP A 522 -16.83 14.13 1.36
C ASP A 522 -16.84 12.60 1.14
N LEU A 523 -16.10 11.85 1.97
CA LEU A 523 -16.06 10.40 1.92
C LEU A 523 -17.45 9.77 2.14
N ALA A 524 -18.17 10.23 3.16
CA ALA A 524 -19.54 9.76 3.46
C ALA A 524 -20.56 10.08 2.34
N GLN A 525 -20.30 11.09 1.51
CA GLN A 525 -21.13 11.39 0.33
C GLN A 525 -20.82 10.45 -0.84
N LEU A 526 -19.55 10.05 -0.99
CA LEU A 526 -19.09 9.20 -2.10
C LEU A 526 -19.36 7.71 -1.84
N MET A 527 -19.24 7.26 -0.59
CA MET A 527 -19.50 5.88 -0.20
C MET A 527 -20.98 5.68 0.14
N ASN A 528 -21.76 5.18 -0.81
CA ASN A 528 -23.21 4.97 -0.68
C ASN A 528 -23.60 3.51 -0.39
N TYR A 529 -22.75 2.79 0.32
CA TYR A 529 -22.90 1.36 0.64
C TYR A 529 -22.54 1.10 2.10
N PRO A 530 -22.92 -0.04 2.71
CA PRO A 530 -22.57 -0.36 4.09
C PRO A 530 -21.04 -0.33 4.32
N LEU A 531 -20.62 0.17 5.49
CA LEU A 531 -19.21 0.39 5.85
C LEU A 531 -18.79 -0.38 7.10
N ALA A 532 -17.55 -0.86 7.11
CA ALA A 532 -16.85 -1.31 8.30
C ALA A 532 -15.80 -0.25 8.69
N VAL A 533 -15.90 0.28 9.90
CA VAL A 533 -14.93 1.21 10.50
C VAL A 533 -14.11 0.41 11.51
N ARG A 534 -12.91 0.00 11.12
CA ARG A 534 -12.07 -0.97 11.85
C ARG A 534 -10.89 -0.26 12.49
N SER A 535 -10.58 -0.60 13.73
CA SER A 535 -9.30 -0.31 14.37
C SER A 535 -8.13 -0.86 13.56
N SER A 536 -7.06 -0.07 13.44
CA SER A 536 -5.78 -0.47 12.88
C SER A 536 -4.63 0.06 13.74
N SER A 537 -4.34 -0.63 14.83
CA SER A 537 -3.30 -0.20 15.78
C SER A 537 -1.90 -0.47 15.24
N LEU A 538 -0.85 0.16 15.78
CA LEU A 538 0.52 -0.09 15.30
C LEU A 538 0.96 -1.54 15.52
N LEU A 539 0.59 -2.09 16.68
CA LEU A 539 0.98 -3.43 17.16
C LEU A 539 0.02 -4.55 16.72
N GLU A 540 -1.11 -4.23 16.08
CA GLU A 540 -2.17 -5.19 15.79
C GLU A 540 -1.73 -6.42 14.99
N ASP A 541 -0.86 -6.22 14.00
CA ASP A 541 -0.30 -7.30 13.17
C ASP A 541 1.19 -7.54 13.46
N SER A 542 1.64 -7.19 14.68
CA SER A 542 2.96 -7.59 15.18
C SER A 542 3.00 -9.12 15.26
N PRO A 543 3.95 -9.80 14.59
CA PRO A 543 4.00 -11.26 14.59
C PRO A 543 4.11 -11.85 15.99
N TYR A 544 4.90 -11.22 16.86
CA TYR A 544 5.23 -11.76 18.18
C TYR A 544 4.25 -11.35 19.29
N GLN A 545 3.49 -10.27 19.11
CA GLN A 545 2.51 -9.77 20.10
C GLN A 545 1.35 -9.07 19.37
N PRO A 546 0.47 -9.82 18.68
CA PRO A 546 -0.65 -9.27 17.93
C PRO A 546 -1.76 -8.81 18.89
N PHE A 547 -2.29 -7.61 18.68
CA PHE A 547 -3.44 -7.07 19.44
C PHE A 547 -4.77 -7.46 18.77
N ALA A 548 -4.83 -8.70 18.28
CA ALA A 548 -5.94 -9.18 17.48
C ALA A 548 -7.23 -9.24 18.32
N GLY A 549 -8.27 -8.53 17.86
CA GLY A 549 -9.58 -8.52 18.52
C GLY A 549 -9.63 -7.76 19.84
N VAL A 550 -8.61 -6.95 20.17
CA VAL A 550 -8.59 -6.11 21.38
C VAL A 550 -9.43 -4.84 21.18
N TYR A 551 -9.38 -4.26 19.99
CA TYR A 551 -10.00 -2.97 19.67
C TYR A 551 -11.29 -3.13 18.85
N GLU A 552 -12.16 -2.12 18.92
CA GLU A 552 -13.50 -2.19 18.34
C GLU A 552 -13.49 -2.15 16.80
N THR A 553 -14.55 -2.70 16.21
CA THR A 553 -14.94 -2.53 14.81
C THR A 553 -16.41 -2.14 14.77
N VAL A 554 -16.75 -1.05 14.11
CA VAL A 554 -18.11 -0.56 13.99
C VAL A 554 -18.63 -0.82 12.58
N MET A 555 -19.75 -1.54 12.47
CA MET A 555 -20.43 -1.76 11.20
C MET A 555 -21.52 -0.70 11.04
N LEU A 556 -21.57 -0.04 9.88
CA LEU A 556 -22.55 0.99 9.56
C LEU A 556 -23.41 0.54 8.38
N PRO A 557 -24.74 0.45 8.52
CA PRO A 557 -25.67 0.26 7.39
C PRO A 557 -25.52 1.33 6.31
N ASN A 558 -25.15 2.55 6.74
CA ASN A 558 -24.87 3.70 5.88
C ASN A 558 -26.06 4.13 4.99
N ASP A 559 -27.28 3.92 5.48
CA ASP A 559 -28.56 4.19 4.81
C ASP A 559 -29.41 5.29 5.49
N GLU A 560 -28.95 5.82 6.63
CA GLU A 560 -29.58 6.94 7.34
C GLU A 560 -29.28 8.31 6.69
N PRO A 561 -30.08 9.37 6.95
CA PRO A 561 -29.80 10.72 6.44
C PRO A 561 -28.50 11.36 6.98
N ASP A 562 -28.12 11.05 8.22
CA ASP A 562 -27.00 11.71 8.93
C ASP A 562 -25.71 10.89 8.92
N ARG A 563 -25.29 10.48 7.71
CA ARG A 563 -24.15 9.56 7.49
C ARG A 563 -22.83 10.14 7.95
N VAL A 564 -22.66 11.46 7.83
CA VAL A 564 -21.43 12.15 8.24
C VAL A 564 -21.24 12.05 9.75
N ARG A 565 -22.28 12.37 10.54
CA ARG A 565 -22.20 12.25 12.01
C ARG A 565 -21.92 10.81 12.43
N ARG A 566 -22.65 9.84 11.87
CA ARG A 566 -22.45 8.40 12.18
C ARG A 566 -21.04 7.93 11.88
N LEU A 567 -20.45 8.37 10.77
CA LEU A 567 -19.06 8.03 10.43
C LEU A 567 -18.06 8.65 11.42
N LEU A 568 -18.24 9.93 11.77
CA LEU A 568 -17.39 10.60 12.77
C LEU A 568 -17.47 9.91 14.12
N ASP A 569 -18.68 9.56 14.55
CA ASP A 569 -18.93 8.87 15.82
C ASP A 569 -18.35 7.45 15.83
N ALA A 570 -18.41 6.73 14.70
CA ALA A 570 -17.76 5.42 14.56
C ALA A 570 -16.23 5.52 14.67
N VAL A 571 -15.61 6.54 14.06
CA VAL A 571 -14.16 6.79 14.19
C VAL A 571 -13.80 7.11 15.66
N LYS A 572 -14.61 7.93 16.34
CA LYS A 572 -14.43 8.21 17.78
C LYS A 572 -14.54 6.96 18.63
N ALA A 573 -15.49 6.08 18.35
CA ALA A 573 -15.65 4.81 19.06
C ALA A 573 -14.41 3.92 18.91
N VAL A 574 -13.86 3.84 17.69
CA VAL A 574 -12.59 3.13 17.45
C VAL A 574 -11.43 3.73 18.26
N TYR A 575 -11.27 5.06 18.27
CA TYR A 575 -10.25 5.72 19.09
C TYR A 575 -10.46 5.50 20.60
N LEU A 576 -11.71 5.60 21.06
CA LEU A 576 -12.10 5.34 22.44
C LEU A 576 -11.74 3.92 22.88
N SER A 577 -11.93 2.93 22.00
CA SER A 577 -11.67 1.52 22.31
C SER A 577 -10.23 1.23 22.74
N MET A 578 -9.28 2.08 22.32
CA MET A 578 -7.88 1.98 22.73
C MET A 578 -7.66 2.29 24.22
N PHE A 579 -8.51 3.15 24.79
CA PHE A 579 -8.37 3.68 26.14
C PHE A 579 -9.34 3.05 27.16
N ARG A 580 -10.17 2.09 26.75
CA ARG A 580 -11.00 1.31 27.69
C ARG A 580 -10.16 0.51 28.67
N GLN A 581 -10.69 0.25 29.87
CA GLN A 581 -9.97 -0.51 30.89
C GLN A 581 -9.47 -1.88 30.41
N SER A 582 -10.28 -2.62 29.64
CA SER A 582 -9.89 -3.92 29.09
C SER A 582 -8.66 -3.83 28.18
N SER A 583 -8.57 -2.78 27.36
CA SER A 583 -7.46 -2.54 26.44
C SER A 583 -6.19 -2.11 27.18
N LYS A 584 -6.34 -1.27 28.22
CA LYS A 584 -5.24 -0.86 29.09
C LYS A 584 -4.63 -2.05 29.83
N LEU A 585 -5.46 -2.92 30.41
CA LEU A 585 -5.02 -4.14 31.09
C LEU A 585 -4.28 -5.08 30.14
N TYR A 586 -4.78 -5.23 28.91
CA TYR A 586 -4.09 -6.00 27.87
C TYR A 586 -2.69 -5.42 27.59
N LEU A 587 -2.58 -4.12 27.37
CA LEU A 587 -1.32 -3.49 27.01
C LEU A 587 -0.31 -3.50 28.18
N ASN A 588 -0.78 -3.33 29.42
CA ASN A 588 0.06 -3.41 30.62
C ASN A 588 0.66 -4.81 30.85
N ALA A 589 0.05 -5.86 30.31
CA ALA A 589 0.62 -7.21 30.30
C ALA A 589 1.73 -7.40 29.24
N SER A 590 2.02 -6.36 28.45
CA SER A 590 3.06 -6.33 27.41
C SER A 590 4.18 -5.35 27.79
N PRO A 591 5.36 -5.42 27.14
CA PRO A 591 6.45 -4.46 27.39
C PRO A 591 6.19 -3.06 26.81
N TYR A 592 5.09 -2.87 26.06
CA TYR A 592 4.78 -1.61 25.39
C TYR A 592 4.04 -0.63 26.29
N ARG A 593 4.21 0.66 25.99
CA ARG A 593 3.55 1.75 26.72
C ARG A 593 2.36 2.27 25.92
N LEU A 594 1.27 2.57 26.62
CA LEU A 594 0.06 3.15 26.01
C LEU A 594 0.31 4.48 25.30
N GLU A 595 1.27 5.27 25.82
CA GLU A 595 1.67 6.55 25.23
C GLU A 595 2.32 6.40 23.84
N GLU A 596 3.00 5.28 23.59
CA GLU A 596 3.71 5.01 22.33
C GLU A 596 2.78 4.42 21.25
N GLU A 597 1.69 3.79 21.68
CA GLU A 597 0.74 3.18 20.78
C GLU A 597 -0.09 4.24 20.05
N LYS A 598 -0.40 3.97 18.78
CA LYS A 598 -1.23 4.84 17.95
C LYS A 598 -2.27 4.06 17.17
N MET A 599 -3.39 4.72 16.87
CA MET A 599 -4.51 4.12 16.16
C MET A 599 -4.68 4.73 14.78
N ALA A 600 -4.53 3.92 13.73
CA ALA A 600 -5.11 4.23 12.43
C ALA A 600 -6.54 3.65 12.35
N VAL A 601 -7.36 4.12 11.43
CA VAL A 601 -8.74 3.63 11.24
C VAL A 601 -8.97 3.26 9.79
N VAL A 602 -9.42 2.03 9.55
CA VAL A 602 -9.75 1.54 8.21
C VAL A 602 -11.25 1.72 7.99
N ILE A 603 -11.64 2.56 7.04
CA ILE A 603 -13.02 2.75 6.59
C ILE A 603 -13.17 1.95 5.29
N GLN A 604 -13.83 0.80 5.36
CA GLN A 604 -13.87 -0.19 4.28
C GLN A 604 -15.30 -0.49 3.86
N LYS A 605 -15.52 -0.70 2.55
CA LYS A 605 -16.79 -1.24 2.03
C LYS A 605 -17.04 -2.62 2.63
N LEU A 606 -18.22 -2.84 3.20
CA LEU A 606 -18.67 -4.17 3.61
C LEU A 606 -19.00 -5.04 2.39
N THR A 607 -18.48 -6.26 2.39
CA THR A 607 -18.82 -7.27 1.38
C THR A 607 -20.10 -8.01 1.78
N GLY A 608 -21.10 -7.99 0.91
CA GLY A 608 -22.34 -8.72 1.10
C GLY A 608 -23.38 -8.45 0.01
N VAL A 609 -24.50 -9.15 0.10
CA VAL A 609 -25.66 -9.02 -0.79
C VAL A 609 -26.83 -8.41 -0.02
N HIS A 610 -27.61 -7.56 -0.69
CA HIS A 610 -28.82 -6.97 -0.12
C HIS A 610 -30.01 -7.95 -0.20
N HIS A 611 -30.60 -8.27 0.96
CA HIS A 611 -31.79 -9.10 1.11
C HIS A 611 -32.88 -8.33 1.86
N ALA A 612 -33.75 -7.62 1.12
CA ALA A 612 -34.79 -6.76 1.70
C ALA A 612 -34.23 -5.77 2.74
N ASN A 613 -34.37 -6.07 4.04
CA ASN A 613 -33.87 -5.25 5.16
C ASN A 613 -32.61 -5.84 5.83
N ARG A 614 -31.88 -6.72 5.14
CA ARG A 614 -30.68 -7.41 5.63
C ARG A 614 -29.55 -7.28 4.61
N PHE A 615 -28.32 -7.35 5.10
CA PHE A 615 -27.13 -7.33 4.29
C PHE A 615 -26.10 -8.29 4.88
N TYR A 616 -25.62 -9.26 4.10
CA TYR A 616 -24.60 -10.24 4.52
C TYR A 616 -24.00 -10.97 3.31
N PRO A 617 -22.77 -11.50 3.40
CA PRO A 617 -22.17 -12.32 2.35
C PRO A 617 -22.68 -13.76 2.38
N ASP A 618 -22.62 -14.44 1.23
CA ASP A 618 -22.98 -15.86 1.14
C ASP A 618 -21.99 -16.75 1.92
N ILE A 619 -20.71 -16.36 1.95
CA ILE A 619 -19.64 -17.05 2.67
C ILE A 619 -18.72 -16.02 3.31
N ALA A 620 -18.31 -16.24 4.56
CA ALA A 620 -17.13 -15.61 5.15
C ALA A 620 -16.24 -16.66 5.81
N GLY A 621 -14.95 -16.36 5.93
CA GLY A 621 -14.02 -17.30 6.53
C GLY A 621 -12.64 -16.76 6.82
N VAL A 622 -11.88 -17.60 7.52
CA VAL A 622 -10.48 -17.41 7.85
C VAL A 622 -9.70 -18.61 7.35
N ALA A 623 -8.66 -18.38 6.55
CA ALA A 623 -7.78 -19.42 6.03
C ALA A 623 -6.35 -19.21 6.52
N ARG A 624 -5.68 -20.28 6.94
CA ARG A 624 -4.29 -20.27 7.39
C ARG A 624 -3.46 -21.20 6.53
N SER A 625 -2.24 -20.78 6.22
CA SER A 625 -1.27 -21.59 5.47
C SER A 625 -0.58 -22.63 6.35
N HIS A 626 -0.86 -22.65 7.65
CA HIS A 626 -0.34 -23.63 8.60
C HIS A 626 -1.49 -24.19 9.44
N ASN A 627 -1.59 -25.51 9.49
CA ASN A 627 -2.53 -26.23 10.33
C ASN A 627 -1.82 -26.68 11.61
N PHE A 628 -2.25 -26.16 12.75
CA PHE A 628 -1.65 -26.46 14.06
C PHE A 628 -2.07 -27.81 14.64
N TYR A 629 -3.15 -28.41 14.14
CA TYR A 629 -3.57 -29.76 14.53
C TYR A 629 -3.97 -30.57 13.29
N PRO A 630 -2.97 -30.99 12.49
CA PRO A 630 -3.22 -31.79 11.30
C PRO A 630 -3.63 -33.22 11.67
N ILE A 631 -4.59 -33.78 10.92
CA ILE A 631 -5.02 -35.17 11.07
C ILE A 631 -4.61 -35.93 9.80
N ALA A 632 -3.81 -36.97 9.94
CA ALA A 632 -3.29 -37.74 8.82
C ALA A 632 -4.42 -38.17 7.85
N PRO A 633 -4.24 -38.00 6.52
CA PRO A 633 -2.98 -37.68 5.83
C PRO A 633 -2.68 -36.18 5.66
N ILE A 634 -3.51 -35.27 6.21
CA ILE A 634 -3.27 -33.82 6.16
C ILE A 634 -2.01 -33.52 6.98
N SER A 635 -1.12 -32.68 6.45
CA SER A 635 0.08 -32.18 7.12
C SER A 635 -0.10 -30.75 7.62
N ALA A 636 0.83 -30.26 8.43
CA ALA A 636 0.80 -28.88 8.92
C ALA A 636 0.92 -27.85 7.78
N GLU A 637 1.58 -28.20 6.66
CA GLU A 637 1.77 -27.30 5.52
C GLU A 637 0.57 -27.22 4.57
N ASP A 638 -0.39 -28.15 4.68
CA ASP A 638 -1.58 -28.20 3.83
C ASP A 638 -2.62 -27.13 4.19
N GLY A 639 -2.38 -26.40 5.28
CA GLY A 639 -3.22 -25.31 5.75
C GLY A 639 -4.63 -25.75 6.20
N ILE A 640 -5.38 -24.80 6.73
CA ILE A 640 -6.74 -25.01 7.23
C ILE A 640 -7.60 -23.76 7.00
N ALA A 641 -8.84 -23.96 6.57
CA ALA A 641 -9.83 -22.91 6.40
C ALA A 641 -11.05 -23.20 7.29
N ALA A 642 -11.50 -22.18 8.01
CA ALA A 642 -12.76 -22.16 8.74
C ALA A 642 -13.73 -21.22 8.04
N VAL A 643 -14.91 -21.71 7.68
CA VAL A 643 -15.90 -21.00 6.85
C VAL A 643 -17.30 -21.09 7.45
N ALA A 644 -18.09 -20.05 7.24
CA ALA A 644 -19.46 -19.92 7.73
C ALA A 644 -20.34 -19.20 6.69
N LEU A 645 -21.65 -19.40 6.81
CA LEU A 645 -22.67 -18.56 6.18
C LEU A 645 -22.76 -17.21 6.92
N GLY A 646 -22.95 -16.11 6.19
CA GLY A 646 -23.06 -14.77 6.78
C GLY A 646 -21.71 -14.16 7.14
N PHE A 647 -21.70 -13.15 8.00
CA PHE A 647 -20.47 -12.45 8.38
C PHE A 647 -19.50 -13.31 9.21
N GLY A 648 -18.21 -13.03 9.06
CA GLY A 648 -17.11 -13.78 9.68
C GLY A 648 -17.07 -13.78 11.21
N ALA A 649 -17.92 -13.01 11.88
CA ALA A 649 -18.07 -13.03 13.34
C ALA A 649 -18.31 -14.45 13.88
N THR A 650 -19.04 -15.31 13.15
CA THR A 650 -19.21 -16.73 13.50
C THR A 650 -17.88 -17.47 13.61
N VAL A 651 -16.92 -17.19 12.72
CA VAL A 651 -15.60 -17.86 12.71
C VAL A 651 -14.68 -17.24 13.76
N VAL A 652 -14.67 -15.91 13.85
CA VAL A 652 -13.77 -15.15 14.73
C VAL A 652 -14.11 -15.36 16.21
N ASP A 653 -15.41 -15.38 16.56
CA ASP A 653 -15.90 -15.61 17.93
C ASP A 653 -15.88 -17.10 18.32
N GLY A 654 -15.40 -17.97 17.43
CA GLY A 654 -15.20 -19.39 17.70
C GLY A 654 -16.48 -20.21 17.79
N GLU A 655 -17.58 -19.75 17.17
CA GLU A 655 -18.84 -20.49 17.08
C GLU A 655 -18.73 -21.72 16.16
N ALA A 656 -19.84 -22.46 16.02
CA ALA A 656 -19.94 -23.62 15.13
C ALA A 656 -19.76 -23.17 13.67
N CYS A 657 -18.65 -23.58 13.06
CA CYS A 657 -18.27 -23.28 11.68
C CYS A 657 -17.66 -24.52 11.01
N PHE A 658 -17.68 -24.53 9.68
CA PHE A 658 -17.19 -25.65 8.89
C PHE A 658 -15.69 -25.53 8.64
N ARG A 659 -14.89 -26.55 8.94
CA ARG A 659 -13.43 -26.53 8.71
C ARG A 659 -12.98 -27.57 7.67
N PHE A 660 -12.06 -27.17 6.80
CA PHE A 660 -11.44 -28.05 5.81
C PHE A 660 -10.02 -27.60 5.46
N SER A 661 -9.18 -28.51 4.96
CA SER A 661 -7.91 -28.13 4.33
C SER A 661 -8.14 -27.79 2.86
N PRO A 662 -7.69 -26.62 2.36
CA PRO A 662 -7.78 -26.28 0.94
C PRO A 662 -7.08 -27.29 0.01
N ALA A 663 -6.03 -27.96 0.47
CA ALA A 663 -5.34 -29.02 -0.28
C ALA A 663 -6.13 -30.34 -0.29
N HIS A 664 -6.89 -30.62 0.77
CA HIS A 664 -7.69 -31.83 0.94
C HIS A 664 -9.17 -31.54 1.25
N PRO A 665 -9.92 -30.84 0.38
CA PRO A 665 -11.24 -30.28 0.70
C PRO A 665 -12.35 -31.31 0.93
N GLN A 666 -12.11 -32.59 0.61
CA GLN A 666 -13.08 -33.67 0.81
C GLN A 666 -12.84 -34.48 2.09
N GLN A 667 -11.72 -34.26 2.79
CA GLN A 667 -11.38 -34.97 4.03
C GLN A 667 -11.86 -34.17 5.23
N VAL A 668 -13.16 -34.28 5.53
CA VAL A 668 -13.83 -33.48 6.55
C VAL A 668 -14.08 -34.35 7.79
N VAL A 669 -13.17 -34.28 8.77
CA VAL A 669 -13.23 -35.11 9.99
C VAL A 669 -14.40 -34.71 10.90
N GLN A 670 -14.79 -33.43 10.92
CA GLN A 670 -15.84 -32.89 11.81
C GLN A 670 -17.26 -33.40 11.50
N PHE A 671 -17.44 -34.06 10.34
CA PHE A 671 -18.71 -34.52 9.81
C PHE A 671 -18.62 -36.02 9.46
N SER A 672 -17.85 -36.79 10.24
CA SER A 672 -17.65 -38.24 10.07
C SER A 672 -18.91 -39.07 10.28
N SER A 673 -19.84 -38.60 11.10
CA SER A 673 -21.14 -39.20 11.34
C SER A 673 -22.27 -38.16 11.27
N VAL A 674 -23.50 -38.64 11.19
CA VAL A 674 -24.71 -37.80 11.23
C VAL A 674 -24.79 -37.04 12.57
N ASP A 675 -24.54 -37.72 13.68
CA ASP A 675 -24.53 -37.10 15.02
C ASP A 675 -23.46 -36.03 15.15
N ASP A 676 -22.25 -36.26 14.61
CA ASP A 676 -21.18 -35.25 14.59
C ASP A 676 -21.58 -34.02 13.78
N THR A 677 -22.21 -34.26 12.62
CA THR A 677 -22.71 -33.19 11.75
C THR A 677 -23.77 -32.34 12.45
N LEU A 678 -24.72 -32.99 13.14
CA LEU A 678 -25.80 -32.29 13.84
C LEU A 678 -25.29 -31.45 15.01
N ARG A 679 -24.23 -31.92 15.69
CA ARG A 679 -23.58 -31.22 16.81
C ARG A 679 -22.72 -30.03 16.36
N ASN A 680 -22.01 -30.16 15.25
CA ASN A 680 -21.00 -29.19 14.82
C ASN A 680 -21.45 -28.23 13.70
N SER A 681 -22.61 -28.46 13.09
CA SER A 681 -23.15 -27.58 12.04
C SER A 681 -23.63 -26.24 12.58
N GLN A 682 -23.37 -25.20 11.80
CA GLN A 682 -23.89 -23.85 12.04
C GLN A 682 -25.44 -23.87 12.04
N ARG A 683 -26.05 -23.25 13.05
CA ARG A 683 -27.52 -23.14 13.20
C ARG A 683 -28.05 -21.73 13.03
N SER A 684 -27.18 -20.75 13.15
CA SER A 684 -27.49 -19.33 13.01
C SER A 684 -26.32 -18.61 12.32
N PHE A 685 -26.57 -17.43 11.77
CA PHE A 685 -25.57 -16.63 11.06
C PHE A 685 -25.70 -15.15 11.42
N TYR A 686 -24.62 -14.39 11.25
CA TYR A 686 -24.63 -12.95 11.48
C TYR A 686 -24.93 -12.17 10.21
N ALA A 687 -25.85 -11.20 10.32
CA ALA A 687 -26.20 -10.27 9.27
C ALA A 687 -26.36 -8.84 9.78
N LEU A 688 -26.13 -7.87 8.90
CA LEU A 688 -26.34 -6.46 9.18
C LEU A 688 -27.79 -6.11 8.85
N ARG A 689 -28.48 -5.44 9.77
CA ARG A 689 -29.86 -4.99 9.55
C ARG A 689 -29.88 -3.59 8.94
N LEU A 690 -30.69 -3.41 7.91
CA LEU A 690 -30.88 -2.14 7.20
C LEU A 690 -32.18 -1.46 7.65
N GLY A 691 -32.21 -0.13 7.58
CA GLY A 691 -33.41 0.69 7.74
C GLY A 691 -33.95 0.83 9.17
N GLN A 692 -33.14 0.59 10.22
CA GLN A 692 -33.53 0.91 11.59
C GLN A 692 -33.45 2.44 11.80
N ARG A 693 -34.56 3.07 12.20
CA ARG A 693 -34.65 4.52 12.46
C ARG A 693 -34.41 4.92 13.92
N GLU A 694 -34.43 3.96 14.85
CA GLU A 694 -34.35 4.20 16.28
C GLU A 694 -33.34 3.24 16.90
N ILE A 695 -32.11 3.72 17.08
CA ILE A 695 -31.18 3.15 18.06
C ILE A 695 -31.30 4.08 19.28
N SER A 696 -31.65 3.52 20.44
CA SER A 696 -31.74 4.28 21.69
C SER A 696 -30.40 4.96 21.98
N GLU A 697 -30.40 6.24 22.36
CA GLU A 697 -29.19 7.01 22.72
C GLU A 697 -28.41 6.38 23.90
N THR A 698 -28.98 5.39 24.58
CA THR A 698 -28.41 4.66 25.71
C THR A 698 -27.58 3.43 25.32
N ASP A 699 -27.72 2.90 24.11
CA ASP A 699 -26.86 1.81 23.61
C ASP A 699 -25.76 2.44 22.74
N GLY A 700 -24.50 2.13 23.04
CA GLY A 700 -23.34 2.67 22.33
C GLY A 700 -23.45 2.51 20.81
N LEU A 701 -22.62 3.28 20.08
CA LEU A 701 -22.53 3.36 18.62
C LEU A 701 -22.31 2.03 17.85
N SER A 702 -22.30 0.88 18.52
CA SER A 702 -22.28 -0.44 17.90
C SER A 702 -23.63 -0.75 17.24
N THR A 703 -23.72 -0.57 15.92
CA THR A 703 -24.78 -1.25 15.16
C THR A 703 -24.38 -2.73 15.10
N GLU A 704 -24.77 -3.48 16.13
CA GLU A 704 -24.36 -4.87 16.29
C GLU A 704 -24.91 -5.73 15.15
N LEU A 705 -24.06 -6.63 14.64
CA LEU A 705 -24.50 -7.70 13.76
C LEU A 705 -25.58 -8.52 14.49
N GLN A 706 -26.71 -8.73 13.82
CA GLN A 706 -27.80 -9.52 14.38
C GLN A 706 -27.62 -10.98 14.01
N GLN A 707 -27.74 -11.85 15.00
CA GLN A 707 -27.78 -13.29 14.79
C GLN A 707 -29.16 -13.69 14.26
N MET A 708 -29.18 -14.50 13.20
CA MET A 708 -30.38 -14.93 12.47
C MET A 708 -30.38 -16.44 12.26
N GLU A 709 -31.55 -17.04 12.21
CA GLU A 709 -31.74 -18.48 12.00
C GLU A 709 -31.66 -18.86 10.51
N LEU A 710 -31.33 -20.12 10.20
CA LEU A 710 -31.13 -20.58 8.81
C LEU A 710 -32.36 -20.46 7.91
N ASP A 711 -33.57 -20.46 8.46
CA ASP A 711 -34.81 -20.29 7.69
C ASP A 711 -34.91 -18.91 7.03
N VAL A 712 -34.22 -17.90 7.58
CA VAL A 712 -34.04 -16.58 6.97
C VAL A 712 -33.16 -16.70 5.72
N ALA A 713 -32.03 -17.38 5.81
CA ALA A 713 -31.12 -17.58 4.68
C ALA A 713 -31.72 -18.47 3.59
N GLU A 714 -32.59 -19.43 3.94
CA GLU A 714 -33.35 -20.22 2.98
C GLU A 714 -34.30 -19.34 2.16
N ARG A 715 -35.03 -18.44 2.84
CA ARG A 715 -35.94 -17.46 2.18
C ARG A 715 -35.21 -16.44 1.33
N ASP A 716 -34.01 -16.04 1.75
CA ASP A 716 -33.14 -15.12 1.04
C ASP A 716 -32.42 -15.77 -0.16
N GLY A 717 -32.49 -17.11 -0.27
CA GLY A 717 -31.85 -17.89 -1.34
C GLY A 717 -30.35 -18.14 -1.14
N SER A 718 -29.75 -17.63 -0.06
CA SER A 718 -28.31 -17.78 0.20
C SER A 718 -27.95 -19.18 0.73
N LEU A 719 -28.86 -19.82 1.47
CA LEU A 719 -28.62 -21.16 2.03
C LEU A 719 -28.34 -22.22 0.94
N GLN A 720 -28.87 -22.05 -0.28
CA GLN A 720 -28.68 -23.02 -1.37
C GLN A 720 -27.21 -23.22 -1.77
N PHE A 721 -26.35 -22.24 -1.49
CA PHE A 721 -24.93 -22.31 -1.87
C PHE A 721 -24.09 -23.09 -0.87
N VAL A 722 -24.56 -23.29 0.37
CA VAL A 722 -23.77 -23.88 1.46
C VAL A 722 -24.52 -24.93 2.27
N GLY A 723 -25.82 -25.08 2.03
CA GLY A 723 -26.73 -25.87 2.85
C GLY A 723 -26.90 -27.32 2.43
N SER A 724 -27.32 -28.13 3.41
CA SER A 724 -27.77 -29.52 3.28
C SER A 724 -29.04 -29.72 4.13
N THR A 725 -29.72 -30.84 3.92
CA THR A 725 -30.90 -31.25 4.69
C THR A 725 -30.66 -32.58 5.39
N PHE A 726 -30.80 -32.60 6.71
CA PHE A 726 -30.91 -33.84 7.47
C PHE A 726 -32.35 -34.34 7.49
N SER A 727 -32.53 -35.62 7.16
CA SER A 727 -33.82 -36.32 7.18
C SER A 727 -33.87 -37.25 8.40
N PRO A 728 -34.59 -36.89 9.48
CA PRO A 728 -34.73 -37.75 10.66
C PRO A 728 -35.33 -39.13 10.33
N GLU A 729 -36.21 -39.20 9.34
CA GLU A 729 -36.86 -40.46 8.92
C GLU A 729 -35.88 -41.51 8.35
N ASN A 730 -34.81 -41.04 7.71
CA ASN A 730 -33.84 -41.89 7.00
C ASN A 730 -32.47 -41.89 7.67
N ASP A 731 -32.32 -41.15 8.77
CA ASP A 731 -31.05 -40.89 9.45
C ASP A 731 -29.91 -40.53 8.46
N THR A 732 -30.21 -39.66 7.50
CA THR A 732 -29.33 -39.37 6.36
C THR A 732 -29.31 -37.88 6.04
N ILE A 733 -28.13 -37.38 5.64
CA ILE A 733 -27.92 -36.01 5.18
C ILE A 733 -27.90 -35.99 3.65
N TYR A 734 -28.70 -35.11 3.06
CA TYR A 734 -28.76 -34.87 1.63
C TYR A 734 -28.08 -33.54 1.31
N ASP A 735 -27.28 -33.52 0.24
CA ASP A 735 -26.55 -32.34 -0.25
C ASP A 735 -27.47 -31.34 -1.01
N ASP A 736 -28.72 -31.20 -0.55
CA ASP A 736 -29.72 -30.27 -1.08
C ASP A 736 -30.59 -29.66 0.04
N ILE A 737 -31.29 -28.56 -0.27
CA ILE A 737 -32.25 -27.90 0.63
C ILE A 737 -33.71 -28.06 0.20
N ALA A 738 -33.97 -28.78 -0.90
CA ALA A 738 -35.31 -28.91 -1.48
C ALA A 738 -36.18 -29.91 -0.71
N ARG A 739 -35.57 -30.87 -0.03
CA ARG A 739 -36.26 -31.88 0.78
C ARG A 739 -36.83 -31.30 2.07
N GLN A 740 -37.84 -31.94 2.63
CA GLN A 740 -38.26 -31.66 4.01
C GLN A 740 -37.25 -32.26 4.99
N GLY A 741 -36.93 -31.52 6.05
CA GLY A 741 -35.99 -31.94 7.07
C GLY A 741 -35.33 -30.77 7.79
N VAL A 742 -34.32 -31.06 8.59
CA VAL A 742 -33.57 -30.07 9.37
C VAL A 742 -32.48 -29.44 8.49
N ARG A 743 -32.44 -28.10 8.42
CA ARG A 743 -31.43 -27.36 7.67
C ARG A 743 -30.09 -27.37 8.38
N LEU A 744 -29.03 -27.56 7.61
CA LEU A 744 -27.65 -27.61 8.08
C LEU A 744 -26.76 -26.83 7.11
N VAL A 745 -25.70 -26.21 7.62
CA VAL A 745 -24.61 -25.66 6.80
C VAL A 745 -23.51 -26.71 6.69
N SER A 746 -23.26 -27.22 5.49
CA SER A 746 -22.34 -28.34 5.21
C SER A 746 -21.27 -28.02 4.17
N PHE A 747 -21.42 -26.92 3.43
CA PHE A 747 -20.57 -26.55 2.29
C PHE A 747 -20.49 -27.61 1.17
N ALA A 748 -21.38 -28.61 1.16
CA ALA A 748 -21.41 -29.63 0.12
C ALA A 748 -21.52 -29.07 -1.32
N PRO A 749 -22.34 -28.05 -1.61
CA PRO A 749 -22.39 -27.46 -2.96
C PRO A 749 -21.03 -26.87 -3.41
N ILE A 750 -20.25 -26.32 -2.48
CA ILE A 750 -18.94 -25.72 -2.77
C ILE A 750 -17.85 -26.79 -2.89
N LEU A 751 -17.73 -27.68 -1.89
CA LEU A 751 -16.58 -28.58 -1.77
C LEU A 751 -16.76 -29.90 -2.51
N LYS A 752 -18.00 -30.43 -2.59
CA LYS A 752 -18.31 -31.66 -3.35
C LYS A 752 -18.73 -31.35 -4.78
N HIS A 753 -19.68 -30.42 -4.95
CA HIS A 753 -20.25 -30.09 -6.26
C HIS A 753 -19.51 -29.00 -7.03
N LYS A 754 -18.53 -28.34 -6.40
CA LYS A 754 -17.62 -27.37 -7.03
C LYS A 754 -18.34 -26.23 -7.76
N ILE A 755 -19.50 -25.79 -7.26
CA ILE A 755 -20.23 -24.67 -7.87
C ILE A 755 -19.44 -23.36 -7.80
N PHE A 756 -18.51 -23.23 -6.84
CA PHE A 756 -17.56 -22.14 -6.71
C PHE A 756 -16.19 -22.71 -6.28
N PRO A 757 -15.08 -22.28 -6.92
CA PRO A 757 -13.75 -22.86 -6.70
C PRO A 757 -13.06 -22.33 -5.44
N LEU A 758 -13.72 -22.40 -4.27
CA LEU A 758 -13.20 -21.84 -3.01
C LEU A 758 -11.85 -22.46 -2.60
N ALA A 759 -11.77 -23.80 -2.57
CA ALA A 759 -10.56 -24.51 -2.15
C ALA A 759 -9.31 -24.16 -2.99
N PRO A 760 -9.32 -24.28 -4.35
CA PRO A 760 -8.14 -23.92 -5.14
C PRO A 760 -7.81 -22.42 -5.10
N LEU A 761 -8.81 -21.55 -4.92
CA LEU A 761 -8.60 -20.11 -4.76
C LEU A 761 -7.87 -19.81 -3.44
N LEU A 762 -8.34 -20.36 -2.32
CA LEU A 762 -7.65 -20.23 -1.02
C LEU A 762 -6.25 -20.82 -1.05
N GLN A 763 -6.06 -21.99 -1.66
CA GLN A 763 -4.75 -22.61 -1.81
C GLN A 763 -3.78 -21.68 -2.57
N SER A 764 -4.25 -21.03 -3.64
CA SER A 764 -3.46 -20.08 -4.42
C SER A 764 -3.09 -18.85 -3.59
N LEU A 765 -4.08 -18.24 -2.90
CA LEU A 765 -3.85 -17.05 -2.09
C LEU A 765 -2.94 -17.30 -0.89
N LEU A 766 -3.12 -18.42 -0.19
CA LEU A 766 -2.26 -18.81 0.95
C LEU A 766 -0.82 -19.02 0.50
N LYS A 767 -0.60 -19.63 -0.66
CA LYS A 767 0.74 -19.82 -1.22
C LYS A 767 1.39 -18.47 -1.54
N VAL A 768 0.69 -17.61 -2.27
CA VAL A 768 1.19 -16.28 -2.63
C VAL A 768 1.49 -15.45 -1.37
N GLY A 769 0.60 -15.49 -0.37
CA GLY A 769 0.82 -14.80 0.91
C GLY A 769 2.03 -15.34 1.68
N LYS A 770 2.21 -16.67 1.73
CA LYS A 770 3.36 -17.32 2.37
C LYS A 770 4.68 -16.91 1.70
N ASP A 771 4.72 -16.96 0.37
CA ASP A 771 5.91 -16.62 -0.41
C ASP A 771 6.26 -15.13 -0.25
N ALA A 772 5.25 -14.25 -0.24
CA ALA A 772 5.44 -12.80 -0.15
C ALA A 772 5.83 -12.29 1.24
N THR A 773 5.38 -12.97 2.31
CA THR A 773 5.70 -12.60 3.70
C THR A 773 6.89 -13.36 4.30
N GLY A 774 7.37 -14.41 3.62
CA GLY A 774 8.50 -15.23 4.09
C GLY A 774 8.16 -16.14 5.28
N GLY A 775 6.89 -16.35 5.58
CA GLY A 775 6.41 -17.16 6.69
C GLY A 775 4.94 -17.55 6.52
N PRO A 776 4.36 -18.35 7.43
CA PRO A 776 2.95 -18.69 7.34
C PRO A 776 2.06 -17.46 7.50
N VAL A 777 0.89 -17.50 6.88
CA VAL A 777 -0.06 -16.40 6.85
C VAL A 777 -1.48 -16.85 7.20
N GLU A 778 -2.26 -15.90 7.66
CA GLU A 778 -3.70 -15.96 7.78
C GLU A 778 -4.35 -14.94 6.84
N ILE A 779 -5.45 -15.35 6.21
CA ILE A 779 -6.25 -14.54 5.31
C ILE A 779 -7.70 -14.57 5.80
N GLU A 780 -8.28 -13.39 6.07
CA GLU A 780 -9.72 -13.23 6.25
C GLU A 780 -10.36 -12.87 4.90
N PHE A 781 -11.51 -13.46 4.60
CA PHE A 781 -12.19 -13.26 3.33
C PHE A 781 -13.72 -13.35 3.44
N ALA A 782 -14.40 -12.81 2.43
CA ALA A 782 -15.83 -12.98 2.19
C ALA A 782 -16.11 -13.21 0.70
N CYS A 783 -17.18 -13.93 0.38
CA CYS A 783 -17.59 -14.23 -0.98
C CYS A 783 -19.06 -13.90 -1.21
N ASN A 784 -19.35 -13.34 -2.39
CA ASN A 784 -20.70 -13.19 -2.93
C ASN A 784 -20.83 -14.11 -4.15
N LEU A 785 -21.75 -15.06 -4.06
CA LEU A 785 -21.99 -16.11 -5.07
C LEU A 785 -23.22 -15.84 -5.93
N GLN A 786 -24.14 -15.03 -5.41
CA GLN A 786 -25.28 -14.53 -6.18
C GLN A 786 -24.77 -13.63 -7.32
N SER A 787 -24.98 -14.08 -8.55
CA SER A 787 -24.58 -13.38 -9.77
C SER A 787 -25.85 -13.12 -10.58
N SER A 788 -26.11 -11.85 -10.91
CA SER A 788 -26.96 -11.48 -12.04
C SER A 788 -26.11 -11.42 -13.31
N ASP A 789 -26.72 -11.44 -14.49
CA ASP A 789 -26.01 -11.38 -15.79
C ASP A 789 -25.04 -10.18 -15.91
N ASP A 790 -25.20 -9.14 -15.07
CA ASP A 790 -24.36 -7.93 -15.02
C ASP A 790 -23.30 -7.90 -13.91
N GLN A 791 -23.24 -8.87 -12.98
CA GLN A 791 -22.23 -8.88 -11.90
C GLN A 791 -21.54 -10.24 -11.72
N PRO A 792 -20.20 -10.31 -11.86
CA PRO A 792 -19.44 -11.53 -11.59
C PRO A 792 -19.47 -11.86 -10.10
N ARG A 793 -19.23 -13.13 -9.78
CA ARG A 793 -19.03 -13.56 -8.39
C ARG A 793 -17.81 -12.86 -7.79
N GLU A 794 -17.85 -12.60 -6.50
CA GLU A 794 -16.82 -11.80 -5.81
C GLU A 794 -16.13 -12.64 -4.74
N PHE A 795 -14.80 -12.54 -4.69
CA PHE A 795 -13.96 -12.92 -3.57
C PHE A 795 -13.30 -11.66 -3.02
N ALA A 796 -13.74 -11.23 -1.84
CA ALA A 796 -13.22 -10.07 -1.14
C ALA A 796 -12.15 -10.49 -0.14
N PHE A 797 -10.96 -9.91 -0.30
CA PHE A 797 -9.84 -10.07 0.60
C PHE A 797 -9.95 -9.05 1.74
N LEU A 798 -10.23 -9.51 2.96
CA LEU A 798 -10.58 -8.63 4.09
C LEU A 798 -9.42 -8.35 5.04
N GLN A 799 -8.44 -9.24 5.12
CA GLN A 799 -7.24 -9.06 5.95
C GLN A 799 -6.14 -10.07 5.56
N LEU A 800 -4.88 -9.65 5.65
CA LEU A 800 -3.70 -10.53 5.60
C LEU A 800 -2.91 -10.34 6.89
N ARG A 801 -2.55 -11.42 7.56
CA ARG A 801 -1.72 -11.40 8.77
C ARG A 801 -0.61 -12.45 8.70
N PRO A 802 0.66 -12.07 8.90
CA PRO A 802 1.74 -13.05 9.14
C PRO A 802 1.52 -13.77 10.48
N LEU A 803 1.72 -15.08 10.50
CA LEU A 803 1.67 -15.91 11.71
C LEU A 803 3.09 -16.09 12.24
N ALA A 804 3.33 -15.77 13.51
CA ALA A 804 4.58 -16.15 14.15
C ALA A 804 4.56 -17.63 14.49
N LEU A 805 5.43 -18.39 13.83
CA LEU A 805 5.89 -19.66 14.37
C LEU A 805 7.05 -19.36 15.31
N SER A 806 7.03 -19.95 16.51
CA SER A 806 8.22 -19.95 17.36
C SER A 806 9.37 -20.58 16.58
N ARG A 807 10.52 -19.89 16.48
CA ARG A 807 11.73 -20.47 15.89
C ARG A 807 12.31 -21.46 16.90
N GLU A 808 11.88 -22.70 16.79
CA GLU A 808 12.34 -23.81 17.63
C GLU A 808 13.84 -24.04 17.39
N SER A 809 14.64 -23.96 18.46
CA SER A 809 16.11 -24.09 18.38
C SER A 809 16.64 -25.43 18.91
N SER A 810 15.79 -26.27 19.51
CA SER A 810 16.15 -27.61 19.98
C SER A 810 14.93 -28.49 20.19
N GLU A 811 14.98 -29.75 19.76
CA GLU A 811 13.96 -30.76 20.03
C GLU A 811 13.97 -31.10 21.53
N LEU A 812 12.91 -30.72 22.27
CA LEU A 812 12.79 -31.04 23.70
C LEU A 812 12.12 -32.41 23.87
N GLU A 813 12.88 -33.40 24.33
CA GLU A 813 12.32 -34.70 24.70
C GLU A 813 11.59 -34.62 26.04
N ILE A 814 10.32 -35.01 26.06
CA ILE A 814 9.51 -35.05 27.29
C ILE A 814 10.04 -36.13 28.27
N GLY A 815 10.56 -37.23 27.70
CA GLY A 815 11.00 -38.43 28.42
C GLY A 815 9.83 -39.32 28.87
N ASP A 816 10.14 -40.53 29.35
CA ASP A 816 9.15 -41.38 30.01
C ASP A 816 8.84 -40.84 31.40
N VAL A 817 7.57 -40.49 31.65
CA VAL A 817 7.08 -40.01 32.95
C VAL A 817 5.96 -40.91 33.44
N ASP A 818 6.07 -41.38 34.67
CA ASP A 818 5.04 -42.21 35.29
C ASP A 818 3.75 -41.42 35.52
N ARG A 819 2.60 -42.05 35.24
CA ARG A 819 1.28 -41.42 35.34
C ARG A 819 0.96 -40.91 36.75
N GLU A 820 1.55 -41.53 37.78
CA GLU A 820 1.35 -41.15 39.17
C GLU A 820 1.95 -39.77 39.50
N ASP A 821 2.97 -39.35 38.76
CA ASP A 821 3.66 -38.07 38.91
C ASP A 821 3.03 -36.94 38.09
N LEU A 822 1.98 -37.24 37.31
CA LEU A 822 1.36 -36.28 36.39
C LEU A 822 0.13 -35.60 37.02
N VAL A 823 0.05 -34.29 36.83
CA VAL A 823 -1.20 -33.51 36.99
C VAL A 823 -2.01 -33.59 35.70
N CYS A 824 -1.34 -33.45 34.55
CA CYS A 824 -1.97 -33.46 33.24
C CYS A 824 -1.02 -34.01 32.16
N ALA A 825 -1.57 -34.72 31.18
CA ALA A 825 -0.88 -35.13 29.95
C ALA A 825 -1.80 -34.92 28.75
N SER A 826 -1.24 -34.54 27.59
CA SER A 826 -2.01 -34.36 26.37
C SER A 826 -1.15 -34.65 25.14
N ASP A 827 -1.79 -35.21 24.11
CA ASP A 827 -1.27 -35.39 22.75
C ASP A 827 -1.83 -34.32 21.79
N ALA A 828 -2.46 -33.28 22.34
CA ALA A 828 -2.99 -32.11 21.63
C ALA A 828 -2.52 -30.82 22.33
N VAL A 829 -1.21 -30.58 22.26
CA VAL A 829 -0.52 -29.45 22.90
C VAL A 829 0.00 -28.46 21.89
N LEU A 830 -0.15 -27.17 22.21
CA LEU A 830 0.57 -26.07 21.58
C LEU A 830 1.49 -25.39 22.57
N GLY A 831 2.58 -24.87 22.03
CA GLY A 831 3.69 -24.37 22.81
C GLY A 831 4.87 -25.33 22.72
N HIS A 832 6.05 -24.78 22.93
CA HIS A 832 7.29 -25.53 22.88
C HIS A 832 8.18 -25.04 24.01
N GLY A 833 8.76 -25.95 24.79
CA GLY A 833 9.75 -25.63 25.81
C GLY A 833 9.43 -26.18 27.19
N LEU A 834 10.10 -25.59 28.17
CA LEU A 834 10.13 -26.01 29.57
C LEU A 834 9.73 -24.82 30.46
N VAL A 835 8.73 -25.01 31.31
CA VAL A 835 8.27 -24.01 32.30
C VAL A 835 8.54 -24.56 33.70
N GLU A 836 9.37 -23.87 34.49
CA GLU A 836 9.84 -24.35 35.82
C GLU A 836 9.64 -23.34 36.96
N HIS A 837 8.97 -22.21 36.71
CA HIS A 837 8.89 -21.09 37.66
C HIS A 837 7.45 -20.75 38.10
N VAL A 838 6.48 -21.61 37.80
CA VAL A 838 5.06 -21.37 38.14
C VAL A 838 4.67 -22.20 39.37
N CYS A 839 4.15 -21.54 40.41
CA CYS A 839 3.71 -22.21 41.66
C CYS A 839 2.20 -22.13 41.88
N ASP A 840 1.50 -21.31 41.12
CA ASP A 840 0.09 -20.99 41.31
C ASP A 840 -0.78 -21.69 40.25
N LEU A 841 -1.92 -22.24 40.66
CA LEU A 841 -2.95 -22.78 39.78
C LEU A 841 -4.30 -22.13 40.05
N ILE A 842 -5.00 -21.78 38.98
CA ILE A 842 -6.42 -21.44 39.01
C ILE A 842 -7.17 -22.62 38.41
N VAL A 843 -8.06 -23.23 39.19
CA VAL A 843 -8.76 -24.46 38.82
C VAL A 843 -10.26 -24.24 38.92
N VAL A 844 -11.00 -24.55 37.86
CA VAL A 844 -12.47 -24.63 37.91
C VAL A 844 -12.85 -25.86 38.75
N ASN A 845 -13.68 -25.64 39.76
CA ASN A 845 -14.18 -26.70 40.61
C ASN A 845 -15.21 -27.53 39.84
N VAL A 846 -14.80 -28.74 39.43
CA VAL A 846 -15.61 -29.67 38.63
C VAL A 846 -16.89 -30.13 39.35
N GLU A 847 -16.92 -30.12 40.70
CA GLU A 847 -18.08 -30.56 41.48
C GLU A 847 -19.17 -29.48 41.52
N ASN A 848 -18.79 -28.21 41.48
CA ASN A 848 -19.71 -27.07 41.51
C ASN A 848 -20.00 -26.47 40.13
N PHE A 849 -19.35 -26.97 39.07
CA PHE A 849 -19.46 -26.37 37.75
C PHE A 849 -20.85 -26.56 37.12
N ASP A 850 -21.50 -25.44 36.77
CA ASP A 850 -22.76 -25.41 36.03
C ASP A 850 -22.57 -24.73 34.67
N ARG A 851 -22.92 -25.45 33.58
CA ARG A 851 -22.84 -24.94 32.20
C ARG A 851 -23.69 -23.69 31.97
N LEU A 852 -24.76 -23.50 32.73
CA LEU A 852 -25.61 -22.31 32.62
C LEU A 852 -25.02 -21.09 33.36
N LYS A 853 -23.97 -21.31 34.16
CA LYS A 853 -23.34 -20.30 35.02
C LYS A 853 -21.92 -19.92 34.58
N THR A 854 -21.53 -20.28 33.36
CA THR A 854 -20.19 -20.04 32.80
C THR A 854 -19.74 -18.58 32.83
N ARG A 855 -20.67 -17.61 32.76
CA ARG A 855 -20.36 -16.18 32.93
C ARG A 855 -19.89 -15.84 34.35
N GLU A 856 -20.54 -16.40 35.37
CA GLU A 856 -20.15 -16.21 36.77
C GLU A 856 -18.77 -16.85 37.03
N VAL A 857 -18.49 -18.00 36.41
CA VAL A 857 -17.16 -18.64 36.45
C VAL A 857 -16.08 -17.72 35.87
N ALA A 858 -16.35 -17.07 34.72
CA ALA A 858 -15.42 -16.12 34.10
C ALA A 858 -15.14 -14.89 35.00
N GLU A 859 -16.15 -14.38 35.71
CA GLU A 859 -15.99 -13.28 36.67
C GLU A 859 -15.15 -13.66 37.89
N GLU A 860 -15.26 -14.90 38.37
CA GLU A 860 -14.40 -15.42 39.44
C GLU A 860 -12.95 -15.58 39.00
N ILE A 861 -12.71 -16.10 37.78
CA ILE A 861 -11.37 -16.18 37.20
C ILE A 861 -10.75 -14.79 37.06
N MET A 862 -11.51 -13.82 36.53
CA MET A 862 -11.07 -12.44 36.37
C MET A 862 -10.61 -11.82 37.70
N ARG A 863 -11.34 -12.07 38.79
CA ARG A 863 -10.99 -11.60 40.14
C ARG A 863 -9.66 -12.18 40.62
N LEU A 864 -9.44 -13.48 40.43
CA LEU A 864 -8.19 -14.13 40.82
C LEU A 864 -7.01 -13.70 39.93
N ASN A 865 -7.23 -13.53 38.62
CA ASN A 865 -6.22 -13.02 37.69
C ASN A 865 -5.74 -11.62 38.10
N ALA A 866 -6.65 -10.72 38.49
CA ALA A 866 -6.29 -9.38 38.96
C ALA A 866 -5.39 -9.43 40.21
N VAL A 867 -5.73 -10.27 41.19
CA VAL A 867 -4.93 -10.45 42.41
C VAL A 867 -3.53 -10.97 42.09
N LEU A 868 -3.41 -11.99 41.25
CA LEU A 868 -2.12 -12.58 40.88
C LEU A 868 -1.29 -11.66 39.98
N ALA A 869 -1.92 -10.87 39.12
CA ALA A 869 -1.27 -9.87 38.29
C ALA A 869 -0.65 -8.75 39.16
N ASP A 870 -1.36 -8.27 40.18
CA ASP A 870 -0.83 -7.28 41.14
C ASP A 870 0.35 -7.83 41.96
N GLU A 871 0.42 -9.16 42.17
CA GLU A 871 1.54 -9.85 42.81
C GLU A 871 2.70 -10.20 41.85
N ASP A 872 2.57 -9.90 40.55
CA ASP A 872 3.47 -10.33 39.46
C ASP A 872 3.72 -11.85 39.45
N LYS A 873 2.65 -12.63 39.66
CA LYS A 873 2.72 -14.10 39.75
C LYS A 873 2.02 -14.77 38.57
N PRO A 874 2.77 -15.50 37.71
CA PRO A 874 2.17 -16.32 36.67
C PRO A 874 1.50 -17.56 37.25
N TYR A 875 0.51 -18.10 36.53
CA TYR A 875 -0.22 -19.29 36.98
C TYR A 875 -0.59 -20.25 35.84
N ILE A 876 -1.00 -21.47 36.22
CA ILE A 876 -1.61 -22.47 35.33
C ILE A 876 -3.14 -22.39 35.46
N LEU A 877 -3.84 -22.23 34.35
CA LEU A 877 -5.30 -22.22 34.30
C LEU A 877 -5.83 -23.59 33.87
N LEU A 878 -6.68 -24.22 34.68
CA LEU A 878 -7.32 -25.49 34.36
C LEU A 878 -8.84 -25.38 34.48
N GLY A 879 -9.56 -25.83 33.45
CA GLY A 879 -11.02 -25.79 33.48
C GLY A 879 -11.71 -26.71 32.48
N LEU A 880 -13.05 -26.76 32.60
CA LEU A 880 -13.93 -27.59 31.78
C LEU A 880 -14.50 -26.78 30.61
N GLY A 881 -14.55 -27.39 29.43
CA GLY A 881 -15.03 -26.80 28.20
C GLY A 881 -14.02 -25.86 27.54
N ARG A 882 -14.47 -25.19 26.47
CA ARG A 882 -13.64 -24.29 25.66
C ARG A 882 -13.53 -22.89 26.24
N TRP A 883 -12.34 -22.38 26.45
CA TRP A 883 -12.07 -21.01 26.84
C TRP A 883 -12.38 -20.04 25.68
N GLY A 884 -12.99 -18.91 26.01
CA GLY A 884 -13.35 -17.86 25.05
C GLY A 884 -14.62 -18.13 24.23
N SER A 885 -15.36 -19.21 24.54
CA SER A 885 -16.64 -19.51 23.87
C SER A 885 -17.80 -18.74 24.48
N ARG A 886 -18.60 -18.06 23.65
CA ARG A 886 -19.87 -17.42 24.08
C ARG A 886 -21.01 -18.42 24.28
N ASN A 887 -20.89 -19.63 23.73
CA ASN A 887 -21.88 -20.69 23.91
C ASN A 887 -21.65 -21.40 25.26
N PRO A 888 -22.60 -21.31 26.21
CA PRO A 888 -22.46 -21.91 27.55
C PRO A 888 -22.39 -23.45 27.55
N HIS A 889 -22.92 -24.10 26.50
CA HIS A 889 -22.82 -25.55 26.34
C HIS A 889 -21.45 -26.00 25.81
N LEU A 890 -20.67 -25.09 25.22
CA LEU A 890 -19.35 -25.37 24.66
C LEU A 890 -18.22 -25.01 25.64
N GLY A 891 -18.37 -23.97 26.46
CA GLY A 891 -17.34 -23.59 27.42
C GLY A 891 -17.56 -22.26 28.14
N ILE A 892 -16.45 -21.65 28.57
CA ILE A 892 -16.43 -20.51 29.48
C ILE A 892 -16.04 -19.22 28.69
N PRO A 893 -16.86 -18.17 28.73
CA PRO A 893 -16.67 -16.95 27.94
C PRO A 893 -15.64 -15.99 28.56
N VAL A 894 -14.43 -16.49 28.87
CA VAL A 894 -13.32 -15.63 29.32
C VAL A 894 -12.79 -14.80 28.16
N ARG A 895 -12.49 -13.53 28.43
CA ARG A 895 -11.69 -12.70 27.53
C ARG A 895 -10.21 -12.82 27.88
N TRP A 896 -9.33 -12.45 26.96
CA TRP A 896 -7.89 -12.53 27.18
C TRP A 896 -7.42 -11.68 28.37
N ASP A 897 -7.94 -10.47 28.53
CA ASP A 897 -7.58 -9.57 29.63
C ASP A 897 -8.01 -10.12 31.00
N GLN A 898 -8.91 -11.10 31.04
CA GLN A 898 -9.33 -11.79 32.26
C GLN A 898 -8.42 -12.95 32.66
N ILE A 899 -7.50 -13.37 31.79
CA ILE A 899 -6.58 -14.51 32.01
C ILE A 899 -5.13 -14.19 31.63
N SER A 900 -4.77 -12.91 31.57
CA SER A 900 -3.47 -12.43 31.08
C SER A 900 -2.26 -12.95 31.86
N GLY A 901 -2.44 -13.34 33.13
CA GLY A 901 -1.39 -13.93 33.97
C GLY A 901 -1.13 -15.43 33.70
N ALA A 902 -1.96 -16.09 32.90
CA ALA A 902 -1.77 -17.50 32.59
C ALA A 902 -0.48 -17.73 31.77
N ARG A 903 0.27 -18.78 32.11
CA ARG A 903 1.39 -19.27 31.30
C ARG A 903 1.13 -20.62 30.66
N ILE A 904 0.22 -21.39 31.26
CA ILE A 904 -0.27 -22.67 30.76
C ILE A 904 -1.79 -22.67 30.91
N ILE A 905 -2.51 -23.09 29.88
CA ILE A 905 -3.96 -23.21 29.85
C ILE A 905 -4.30 -24.66 29.50
N VAL A 906 -5.19 -25.26 30.30
CA VAL A 906 -5.71 -26.61 30.09
C VAL A 906 -7.22 -26.52 29.86
N GLU A 907 -7.65 -27.04 28.73
CA GLU A 907 -9.06 -27.29 28.42
C GLU A 907 -9.36 -28.77 28.57
N ALA A 908 -10.36 -29.08 29.40
CA ALA A 908 -10.83 -30.43 29.59
C ALA A 908 -12.24 -30.61 28.99
N GLY A 909 -12.43 -31.67 28.21
CA GLY A 909 -13.75 -32.09 27.73
C GLY A 909 -14.71 -32.42 28.87
N PHE A 910 -16.00 -32.36 28.57
CA PHE A 910 -17.04 -32.77 29.49
C PHE A 910 -17.23 -34.30 29.47
N GLU A 911 -17.96 -34.85 30.45
CA GLU A 911 -18.26 -36.29 30.49
C GLU A 911 -19.02 -36.79 29.25
N ASP A 912 -19.89 -35.96 28.69
CA ASP A 912 -20.78 -36.22 27.55
C ASP A 912 -20.29 -35.62 26.22
N MET A 913 -19.21 -34.83 26.25
CA MET A 913 -18.76 -34.08 25.07
C MET A 913 -17.24 -33.87 25.07
N ALA A 914 -16.59 -34.43 24.05
CA ALA A 914 -15.21 -34.10 23.71
C ALA A 914 -15.13 -32.69 23.11
N ILE A 915 -14.13 -31.93 23.52
CA ILE A 915 -13.81 -30.62 22.94
C ILE A 915 -12.78 -30.78 21.82
N THR A 916 -13.00 -30.08 20.72
CA THR A 916 -12.00 -29.97 19.65
C THR A 916 -11.06 -28.82 19.98
N PRO A 917 -9.74 -28.96 19.74
CA PRO A 917 -8.80 -27.87 19.97
C PRO A 917 -9.23 -26.59 19.28
N SER A 918 -9.13 -25.47 19.99
CA SER A 918 -9.49 -24.16 19.44
C SER A 918 -8.57 -23.85 18.26
N GLN A 919 -9.12 -23.68 17.06
CA GLN A 919 -8.41 -23.20 15.88
C GLN A 919 -9.34 -22.26 15.12
N GLY A 920 -8.97 -20.99 14.97
CA GLY A 920 -9.85 -20.03 14.29
C GLY A 920 -9.89 -18.64 14.90
N SER A 921 -9.90 -18.54 16.22
CA SER A 921 -10.28 -17.29 16.90
C SER A 921 -9.11 -16.35 17.17
N HIS A 922 -9.41 -15.06 17.37
CA HIS A 922 -8.43 -14.09 17.88
C HIS A 922 -7.88 -14.51 19.25
N PHE A 923 -8.72 -15.12 20.09
CA PHE A 923 -8.29 -15.71 21.36
C PHE A 923 -7.15 -16.72 21.18
N PHE A 924 -7.25 -17.60 20.18
CA PHE A 924 -6.21 -18.57 19.86
C PHE A 924 -4.91 -17.93 19.39
N GLN A 925 -4.99 -16.85 18.61
CA GLN A 925 -3.80 -16.13 18.14
C GLN A 925 -3.01 -15.51 19.30
N ASN A 926 -3.71 -14.93 20.28
CA ASN A 926 -3.07 -14.36 21.46
C ASN A 926 -2.30 -15.42 22.25
N ILE A 927 -2.84 -16.65 22.34
CA ILE A 927 -2.16 -17.80 22.97
C ILE A 927 -0.87 -18.16 22.24
N THR A 928 -0.95 -18.36 20.91
CA THR A 928 0.22 -18.75 20.09
C THR A 928 1.33 -17.71 20.15
N ALA A 929 0.97 -16.42 20.02
CA ALA A 929 1.95 -15.35 20.01
C ALA A 929 2.58 -15.09 21.39
N SER A 930 1.80 -15.20 22.47
CA SER A 930 2.30 -15.04 23.84
C SER A 930 3.07 -16.25 24.36
N GLN A 931 3.30 -17.26 23.51
CA GLN A 931 4.00 -18.51 23.84
C GLN A 931 3.40 -19.24 25.07
N ILE A 932 2.08 -19.10 25.26
CA ILE A 932 1.36 -19.82 26.32
C ILE A 932 1.24 -21.28 25.92
N GLY A 933 1.55 -22.17 26.85
CA GLY A 933 1.28 -23.59 26.68
C GLY A 933 -0.21 -23.87 26.70
N TYR A 934 -0.73 -24.56 25.69
CA TYR A 934 -2.17 -24.81 25.56
C TYR A 934 -2.43 -26.30 25.37
N PHE A 935 -3.15 -26.88 26.33
CA PHE A 935 -3.39 -28.32 26.42
C PHE A 935 -4.88 -28.59 26.20
N THR A 936 -5.22 -29.40 25.21
CA THR A 936 -6.59 -29.93 25.06
C THR A 936 -6.62 -31.37 25.54
N VAL A 937 -7.55 -31.70 26.44
CA VAL A 937 -7.66 -33.03 27.06
C VAL A 937 -9.09 -33.53 27.00
N ASN A 938 -9.31 -34.72 26.48
CA ASN A 938 -10.62 -35.41 26.50
C ASN A 938 -10.48 -36.78 27.20
N PRO A 939 -10.49 -36.83 28.55
CA PRO A 939 -10.21 -38.05 29.29
C PRO A 939 -11.17 -39.21 28.93
N GLN A 940 -12.43 -38.90 28.64
CA GLN A 940 -13.45 -39.90 28.29
C GLN A 940 -13.27 -40.46 26.87
N ALA A 941 -12.65 -39.70 25.97
CA ALA A 941 -12.29 -40.18 24.63
C ALA A 941 -10.96 -40.93 24.60
N GLY A 942 -10.26 -41.04 25.75
CA GLY A 942 -8.92 -41.62 25.84
C GLY A 942 -7.81 -40.68 25.34
N GLU A 943 -8.11 -39.40 25.12
CA GLU A 943 -7.17 -38.40 24.62
C GLU A 943 -6.63 -37.58 25.80
N GLY A 944 -5.46 -37.96 26.31
CA GLY A 944 -4.81 -37.30 27.45
C GLY A 944 -5.38 -37.66 28.83
N PHE A 945 -4.90 -36.96 29.86
CA PHE A 945 -5.15 -37.25 31.27
C PHE A 945 -5.15 -35.99 32.13
N ILE A 946 -6.02 -35.92 33.13
CA ILE A 946 -6.01 -34.92 34.22
C ILE A 946 -6.31 -35.61 35.55
N ASP A 947 -5.51 -35.35 36.59
CA ASP A 947 -5.73 -35.85 37.95
C ASP A 947 -6.59 -34.89 38.78
N TRP A 948 -7.90 -34.89 38.51
CA TRP A 948 -8.87 -34.07 39.26
C TRP A 948 -8.88 -34.38 40.76
N LYS A 949 -8.59 -35.63 41.16
CA LYS A 949 -8.55 -36.02 42.58
C LYS A 949 -7.40 -35.32 43.29
N TRP A 950 -6.21 -35.29 42.69
CA TRP A 950 -5.07 -34.58 43.25
C TRP A 950 -5.32 -33.06 43.33
N LEU A 951 -5.90 -32.46 42.28
CA LEU A 951 -6.24 -31.03 42.25
C LEU A 951 -7.25 -30.64 43.34
N LEU A 952 -8.27 -31.48 43.56
CA LEU A 952 -9.28 -31.24 44.60
C LEU A 952 -8.72 -31.44 46.02
N ALA A 953 -7.73 -32.33 46.20
CA ALA A 953 -7.12 -32.61 47.49
C ALA A 953 -6.11 -31.54 47.99
N GLN A 954 -5.62 -30.65 47.11
CA GLN A 954 -4.69 -29.60 47.52
C GLN A 954 -5.36 -28.53 48.39
N PRO A 955 -4.63 -27.93 49.36
CA PRO A 955 -5.14 -26.81 50.14
C PRO A 955 -5.34 -25.59 49.23
N SER A 956 -6.53 -24.99 49.26
CA SER A 956 -6.79 -23.74 48.53
C SER A 956 -6.28 -22.53 49.30
N THR A 957 -5.60 -21.64 48.60
CA THR A 957 -5.22 -20.31 49.10
C THR A 957 -6.42 -19.37 49.09
N THR A 958 -7.27 -19.50 48.07
CA THR A 958 -8.57 -18.81 47.98
C THR A 958 -9.58 -19.75 47.33
N GLU A 959 -10.75 -19.89 47.94
CA GLU A 959 -11.86 -20.71 47.43
C GLU A 959 -13.04 -19.78 47.13
N LEU A 960 -13.46 -19.74 45.87
CA LEU A 960 -14.69 -19.07 45.43
C LEU A 960 -15.78 -20.13 45.16
N HIS A 961 -16.92 -19.76 44.59
CA HIS A 961 -18.02 -20.71 44.41
C HIS A 961 -17.72 -21.76 43.33
N TYR A 962 -17.17 -21.30 42.20
CA TYR A 962 -16.88 -22.12 41.03
C TYR A 962 -15.38 -22.30 40.78
N VAL A 963 -14.53 -21.44 41.34
CA VAL A 963 -13.10 -21.40 41.03
C VAL A 963 -12.28 -21.44 42.31
N ARG A 964 -11.14 -22.15 42.27
CA ARG A 964 -10.20 -22.20 43.39
C ARG A 964 -8.78 -21.87 42.96
N HIS A 965 -8.06 -21.19 43.85
CA HIS A 965 -6.66 -20.86 43.71
C HIS A 965 -5.83 -21.76 44.62
N VAL A 966 -4.90 -22.51 44.03
CA VAL A 966 -3.97 -23.40 44.72
C VAL A 966 -2.56 -22.85 44.57
N ARG A 967 -1.79 -22.81 45.65
CA ARG A 967 -0.38 -22.40 45.64
C ARG A 967 0.48 -23.54 46.17
N CYS A 968 1.35 -24.07 45.32
CA CYS A 968 2.30 -25.12 45.67
C CYS A 968 3.55 -24.54 46.35
N SER A 969 4.18 -25.32 47.22
CA SER A 969 5.44 -24.93 47.89
C SER A 969 6.66 -24.98 46.96
N SER A 970 6.59 -25.84 45.94
CA SER A 970 7.62 -26.02 44.92
C SER A 970 7.03 -25.68 43.54
N PRO A 971 7.84 -25.21 42.58
CA PRO A 971 7.37 -24.95 41.23
C PRO A 971 6.84 -26.20 40.53
N ILE A 972 5.84 -26.00 39.69
CA ILE A 972 5.26 -27.00 38.80
C ILE A 972 6.07 -26.99 37.50
N VAL A 973 6.52 -28.18 37.09
CA VAL A 973 7.28 -28.34 35.86
C VAL A 973 6.34 -28.73 34.72
N VAL A 974 6.39 -27.96 33.63
CA VAL A 974 5.63 -28.26 32.39
C VAL A 974 6.60 -28.45 31.24
N LYS A 975 6.47 -29.57 30.54
CA LYS A 975 7.25 -29.91 29.35
C LYS A 975 6.33 -29.96 28.15
N MET A 976 6.69 -29.28 27.06
CA MET A 976 5.90 -29.22 25.83
C MET A 976 6.79 -29.43 24.61
N ASN A 977 6.35 -30.29 23.71
CA ASN A 977 6.96 -30.51 22.41
C ASN A 977 5.95 -30.15 21.32
N GLY A 978 6.12 -28.96 20.75
CA GLY A 978 5.22 -28.41 19.71
C GLY A 978 5.27 -29.16 18.37
N GLN A 979 6.34 -29.91 18.08
CA GLN A 979 6.45 -30.70 16.84
C GLN A 979 5.65 -32.00 16.93
N ASN A 980 5.68 -32.63 18.12
CA ASN A 980 4.96 -33.87 18.39
C ASN A 980 3.56 -33.62 18.97
N HIS A 981 3.15 -32.35 19.12
CA HIS A 981 1.90 -31.92 19.75
C HIS A 981 1.67 -32.53 21.13
N SER A 982 2.74 -32.87 21.87
CA SER A 982 2.64 -33.56 23.15
C SER A 982 3.15 -32.71 24.31
N GLY A 983 2.63 -32.94 25.51
CA GLY A 983 3.05 -32.23 26.70
C GLY A 983 2.58 -32.87 27.99
N VAL A 984 3.31 -32.56 29.06
CA VAL A 984 3.02 -33.05 30.42
C VAL A 984 3.18 -31.93 31.45
N ILE A 985 2.31 -31.95 32.46
CA ILE A 985 2.37 -31.12 33.67
C ILE A 985 2.66 -32.06 34.84
N LEU A 986 3.80 -31.88 35.49
CA LEU A 986 4.29 -32.71 36.59
C LEU A 986 3.76 -32.22 37.94
N LYS A 987 3.52 -33.12 38.87
CA LYS A 987 3.28 -32.78 40.28
C LYS A 987 4.53 -32.10 40.85
N PRO A 988 4.41 -31.11 41.76
CA PRO A 988 5.57 -30.47 42.37
C PRO A 988 6.42 -31.51 43.09
N ALA A 989 7.74 -31.44 42.94
CA ALA A 989 8.65 -32.26 43.72
C ALA A 989 8.52 -31.90 45.21
N VAL A 990 8.32 -32.92 46.05
CA VAL A 990 8.16 -32.81 47.51
C VAL A 990 9.47 -32.42 48.19
#